data_AF-A0A832FBN1-F1
#
_entry.id   AF-A0A832FBN1-F1
#
_cell.length_a   1.000
_cell.length_b   1.000
_cell.length_c   1.000
_cell.angle_alpha   90.00
_cell.angle_beta   90.00
_cell.angle_gamma   90.00
#
_symmetry.space_group_name_H-M   'P 1'
#
loop_
_entity.id
_entity.type
_entity.pdbx_description
1 polymer ?
#
loop_
_entity_poly.entity_id
_entity_poly.type
_entity_poly.pdbx_seq_one_letter_code
_entity_poly.pdbx_strand_id
1 'polypeptide(L)'
;MKRLLLTGNLLLVFFFVSAQKKNASFRLHIQRANSGIIIDGNADESSWTTAAEATDFYMVLPMDTSLAKVRTVVKMTYDRENLYLLAICHHQPGQRYMVESLKRDFSFGKNDNFLLFMDPFDDQTNGFSFGVSAAGAQWDGMMYEGGKVDLSWDNKWNSVVKNYHDRWVFEAAIPFKTIRYKAGIREWGINFSRLDITKAEKSSWTPVPRQFPTASLAYTGTLVWDEPPPSPGSNISVIPYVLGGYTKSYNPSKSGDFKRDIGMDAKIAVTSSLNLDLTINPDFSQVEVDRQVTNLDRFELFFPERRQFFLENGDHFSNFGYSNIRPFFSRRIGFNAPIIAGARLSGKLNKDWRLGAMSMQTGKVDSNGLPAQNFSVLALQRRVFSRSNISFLFVNKQLMNYNDPDSGKQSFNPYNRNLGFEYNLASSNNLWTGKFLLLKSFSHGVNSNDWVNAASLQYASRKWTVGWQHEYVGKNYSAEVGFVPRRDYLKINSYAGRLFFPKKGKVVSHGPRISSAFYFKPGGGVTDFENFMIYFINFRDQSYFNFWVADDYVKLLQPFDPTNAGKDTLARGTEHYWKAFGVEYASRPQQRFTYSIFTRFGGYYGGGTRSNVNIELGYRFQPFVNIALSTNFNHIDMPRPWGITNLWLVGPRIDLTMTNKLFFTTFLQYNNQQKNINLNTRFQWRYRPASDLFIVYTDNYLQSPLSVRNRAIVLKFTYWWNL
;
A
#
# COMPACT_ATOMS: atom_id res chain seq x y z
N MET A 1 -56.43 -6.08 -24.35
CA MET A 1 -56.00 -6.33 -25.74
C MET A 1 -54.79 -7.24 -25.74
N LYS A 2 -54.70 -8.06 -26.79
CA LYS A 2 -53.94 -9.32 -26.89
C LYS A 2 -52.42 -9.19 -26.68
N ARG A 3 -51.88 -10.26 -26.09
CA ARG A 3 -50.47 -10.67 -26.06
C ARG A 3 -49.86 -10.70 -27.47
N LEU A 4 -48.58 -10.36 -27.60
CA LEU A 4 -47.69 -10.96 -28.60
C LEU A 4 -46.30 -11.18 -27.99
N LEU A 5 -45.80 -12.41 -28.15
CA LEU A 5 -44.49 -12.90 -27.74
C LEU A 5 -43.37 -12.23 -28.53
N LEU A 6 -42.18 -12.12 -27.93
CA LEU A 6 -40.95 -12.51 -28.64
C LEU A 6 -39.92 -13.03 -27.62
N THR A 7 -39.90 -14.35 -27.45
CA THR A 7 -38.83 -15.10 -26.79
C THR A 7 -37.64 -15.18 -27.72
N GLY A 8 -36.64 -14.32 -27.51
CA GLY A 8 -35.32 -14.45 -28.14
C GLY A 8 -34.43 -15.40 -27.34
N ASN A 9 -34.32 -16.65 -27.76
CA ASN A 9 -33.27 -17.56 -27.32
C ASN A 9 -31.94 -17.08 -27.90
N LEU A 10 -31.17 -16.31 -27.14
CA LEU A 10 -29.77 -16.03 -27.46
C LEU A 10 -28.92 -17.20 -26.96
N LEU A 11 -28.65 -18.16 -27.85
CA LEU A 11 -27.66 -19.22 -27.63
C LEU A 11 -26.27 -18.57 -27.54
N LEU A 12 -25.86 -18.23 -26.31
CA LEU A 12 -24.48 -17.89 -25.98
C LEU A 12 -23.63 -19.17 -26.11
N VAL A 13 -23.10 -19.39 -27.30
CA VAL A 13 -22.02 -20.37 -27.50
C VAL A 13 -20.79 -19.85 -26.75
N PHE A 14 -20.63 -20.29 -25.50
CA PHE A 14 -19.40 -20.11 -24.75
C PHE A 14 -18.32 -20.99 -25.39
N PHE A 15 -17.56 -20.42 -26.32
CA PHE A 15 -16.24 -20.95 -26.62
C PHE A 15 -15.39 -20.81 -25.35
N PHE A 16 -15.24 -21.91 -24.61
CA PHE A 16 -14.17 -22.06 -23.63
C PHE A 16 -12.84 -22.10 -24.39
N VAL A 17 -12.35 -20.93 -24.82
CA VAL A 17 -10.93 -20.78 -25.08
C VAL A 17 -10.28 -20.95 -23.71
N SER A 18 -9.70 -22.13 -23.49
CA SER A 18 -8.81 -22.35 -22.34
C SER A 18 -7.67 -21.35 -22.50
N ALA A 19 -7.78 -20.20 -21.82
CA ALA A 19 -6.77 -19.17 -21.85
C ALA A 19 -5.52 -19.74 -21.16
N GLN A 20 -4.58 -20.24 -21.97
CA GLN A 20 -3.29 -20.72 -21.48
C GLN A 20 -2.56 -19.56 -20.78
N LYS A 21 -1.97 -19.88 -19.61
CA LYS A 21 -1.06 -18.98 -18.89
C LYS A 21 0.06 -18.54 -19.83
N LYS A 22 0.28 -17.23 -19.96
CA LYS A 22 1.08 -16.62 -21.05
C LYS A 22 2.50 -17.17 -21.16
N ASN A 23 3.13 -17.44 -20.03
CA ASN A 23 4.51 -17.90 -19.95
C ASN A 23 4.61 -19.34 -19.40
N ALA A 24 3.58 -20.18 -19.60
CA ALA A 24 3.54 -21.55 -19.07
C ALA A 24 4.68 -22.46 -19.58
N SER A 25 5.31 -22.12 -20.70
CA SER A 25 6.47 -22.85 -21.25
C SER A 25 7.75 -22.63 -20.45
N PHE A 26 7.85 -21.54 -19.68
CA PHE A 26 8.97 -21.30 -18.78
C PHE A 26 8.79 -22.16 -17.53
N ARG A 27 9.53 -23.27 -17.45
CA ARG A 27 9.41 -24.25 -16.39
C ARG A 27 10.73 -24.36 -15.63
N LEU A 28 10.70 -24.12 -14.32
CA LEU A 28 11.82 -24.36 -13.42
C LEU A 28 11.48 -25.59 -12.58
N HIS A 29 12.23 -26.67 -12.74
CA HIS A 29 12.03 -27.89 -11.99
C HIS A 29 12.76 -27.79 -10.65
N ILE A 30 12.04 -28.03 -9.55
CA ILE A 30 12.62 -28.06 -8.21
C ILE A 30 12.66 -29.49 -7.72
N GLN A 31 13.70 -29.81 -6.95
CA GLN A 31 13.87 -31.10 -6.30
C GLN A 31 14.19 -30.93 -4.83
N ARG A 32 13.85 -31.94 -4.04
CA ARG A 32 14.22 -31.99 -2.62
C ARG A 32 15.75 -31.92 -2.46
N ALA A 33 16.21 -31.12 -1.50
CA ALA A 33 17.63 -30.97 -1.17
C ALA A 33 18.21 -32.33 -0.74
N ASN A 34 19.36 -32.68 -1.31
CA ASN A 34 20.10 -33.91 -1.02
C ASN A 34 21.14 -33.73 0.10
N SER A 35 21.34 -32.49 0.55
CA SER A 35 22.24 -32.08 1.63
C SER A 35 21.54 -31.01 2.48
N GLY A 36 22.01 -30.79 3.71
CA GLY A 36 21.60 -29.61 4.48
C GLY A 36 22.01 -28.33 3.74
N ILE A 37 21.15 -27.32 3.72
CA ILE A 37 21.41 -26.01 3.13
C ILE A 37 21.76 -25.03 4.25
N ILE A 38 22.93 -24.39 4.16
CA ILE A 38 23.37 -23.37 5.12
C ILE A 38 23.27 -22.02 4.44
N ILE A 39 22.46 -21.12 5.00
CA ILE A 39 22.26 -19.78 4.41
C ILE A 39 23.46 -18.89 4.72
N ASP A 40 24.45 -18.88 3.83
CA ASP A 40 25.72 -18.17 3.99
C ASP A 40 26.19 -17.39 2.73
N GLY A 41 25.53 -17.60 1.59
CA GLY A 41 25.83 -16.94 0.32
C GLY A 41 27.00 -17.53 -0.47
N ASN A 42 27.44 -18.75 -0.18
CA ASN A 42 28.56 -19.43 -0.87
C ASN A 42 28.13 -20.39 -1.98
N ALA A 43 26.90 -20.93 -1.93
CA ALA A 43 26.37 -21.86 -2.93
C ALA A 43 27.21 -23.14 -3.13
N ASP A 44 27.92 -23.58 -2.09
CA ASP A 44 28.89 -24.68 -2.15
C ASP A 44 28.21 -26.07 -2.00
N GLU A 45 26.95 -26.11 -1.54
CA GLU A 45 26.22 -27.34 -1.30
C GLU A 45 25.95 -28.15 -2.58
N SER A 46 26.01 -29.49 -2.46
CA SER A 46 25.71 -30.41 -3.57
C SER A 46 24.30 -30.25 -4.12
N SER A 47 23.35 -29.80 -3.30
CA SER A 47 21.98 -29.52 -3.75
C SER A 47 21.94 -28.40 -4.80
N TRP A 48 22.84 -27.41 -4.72
CA TRP A 48 22.90 -26.30 -5.67
C TRP A 48 23.55 -26.71 -7.00
N THR A 49 24.42 -27.72 -7.03
CA THR A 49 25.06 -28.17 -8.27
C THR A 49 24.08 -28.97 -9.15
N THR A 50 23.15 -29.71 -8.54
CA THR A 50 22.14 -30.50 -9.26
C THR A 50 20.82 -29.76 -9.52
N ALA A 51 20.58 -28.63 -8.84
CA ALA A 51 19.36 -27.85 -9.01
C ALA A 51 19.25 -27.25 -10.43
N ALA A 52 18.04 -27.25 -10.98
CA ALA A 52 17.78 -26.60 -12.26
C ALA A 52 18.04 -25.09 -12.19
N GLU A 53 18.51 -24.52 -13.30
CA GLU A 53 18.85 -23.10 -13.41
C GLU A 53 17.78 -22.33 -14.21
N ALA A 54 17.31 -21.24 -13.65
CA ALA A 54 16.63 -20.19 -14.38
C ALA A 54 17.66 -19.15 -14.86
N THR A 55 17.94 -19.17 -16.18
CA THR A 55 18.87 -18.27 -16.88
C THR A 55 18.15 -17.40 -17.90
N ASP A 56 18.90 -16.66 -18.72
CA ASP A 56 18.41 -15.95 -19.91
C ASP A 56 17.26 -14.99 -19.64
N PHE A 57 17.45 -14.15 -18.61
CA PHE A 57 16.47 -13.14 -18.23
C PHE A 57 16.17 -12.20 -19.40
N TYR A 58 14.91 -11.78 -19.50
CA TYR A 58 14.45 -10.79 -20.45
C TYR A 58 14.53 -9.40 -19.86
N MET A 59 14.99 -8.44 -20.66
CA MET A 59 14.91 -7.03 -20.31
C MET A 59 13.44 -6.60 -20.28
N VAL A 60 13.08 -5.72 -19.34
CA VAL A 60 11.76 -5.10 -19.22
C VAL A 60 11.87 -3.59 -19.39
N LEU A 61 12.85 -2.97 -18.73
CA LEU A 61 13.22 -1.57 -18.91
C LEU A 61 14.72 -1.46 -19.22
N PRO A 62 15.13 -0.59 -20.15
CA PRO A 62 14.31 0.37 -20.91
C PRO A 62 13.55 -0.24 -22.11
N MET A 63 13.77 -1.52 -22.43
CA MET A 63 13.04 -2.21 -23.48
C MET A 63 12.69 -3.66 -23.14
N ASP A 64 11.57 -4.14 -23.69
CA ASP A 64 10.95 -5.45 -23.44
C ASP A 64 11.10 -6.43 -24.62
N THR A 65 12.09 -6.21 -25.48
CA THR A 65 12.27 -6.99 -26.73
C THR A 65 13.64 -7.66 -26.82
N SER A 66 14.46 -7.60 -25.77
CA SER A 66 15.81 -8.14 -25.75
C SER A 66 16.06 -8.93 -24.47
N LEU A 67 17.09 -9.76 -24.47
CA LEU A 67 17.63 -10.34 -23.24
C LEU A 67 18.27 -9.25 -22.37
N ALA A 68 18.36 -9.54 -21.07
CA ALA A 68 19.08 -8.75 -20.09
C ALA A 68 20.57 -8.71 -20.44
N LYS A 69 21.21 -7.56 -20.22
CA LYS A 69 22.67 -7.44 -20.38
C LYS A 69 23.40 -7.87 -19.12
N VAL A 70 22.75 -7.75 -17.95
CA VAL A 70 23.31 -8.23 -16.69
C VAL A 70 22.86 -9.66 -16.42
N ARG A 71 23.81 -10.60 -16.51
CA ARG A 71 23.54 -12.03 -16.30
C ARG A 71 23.05 -12.28 -14.88
N THR A 72 21.98 -13.05 -14.77
CA THR A 72 21.40 -13.49 -13.49
C THR A 72 21.09 -14.97 -13.61
N VAL A 73 21.47 -15.74 -12.59
CA VAL A 73 21.18 -17.18 -12.51
C VAL A 73 20.42 -17.43 -11.22
N VAL A 74 19.34 -18.19 -11.29
CA VAL A 74 18.52 -18.52 -10.13
C VAL A 74 18.37 -20.02 -10.00
N LYS A 75 18.52 -20.53 -8.78
CA LYS A 75 18.29 -21.92 -8.41
C LYS A 75 17.32 -21.97 -7.23
N MET A 76 16.55 -23.04 -7.17
CA MET A 76 15.65 -23.30 -6.05
C MET A 76 15.75 -24.78 -5.65
N THR A 77 15.57 -25.06 -4.36
CA THR A 77 15.42 -26.41 -3.79
C THR A 77 14.54 -26.32 -2.55
N TYR A 78 14.18 -27.44 -1.92
CA TYR A 78 13.36 -27.43 -0.72
C TYR A 78 13.69 -28.62 0.20
N ASP A 79 13.34 -28.50 1.48
CA ASP A 79 13.34 -29.63 2.41
C ASP A 79 11.97 -29.79 3.09
N ARG A 80 11.91 -30.37 4.30
CA ARG A 80 10.62 -30.52 5.03
C ARG A 80 10.08 -29.20 5.57
N GLU A 81 10.94 -28.21 5.79
CA GLU A 81 10.65 -27.00 6.55
C GLU A 81 10.68 -25.74 5.68
N ASN A 82 11.59 -25.69 4.70
CA ASN A 82 11.92 -24.49 3.95
C ASN A 82 11.90 -24.71 2.43
N LEU A 83 11.48 -23.65 1.74
CA LEU A 83 11.80 -23.40 0.35
C LEU A 83 13.09 -22.58 0.30
N TYR A 84 14.07 -23.03 -0.48
CA TYR A 84 15.36 -22.37 -0.65
C TYR A 84 15.45 -21.68 -2.00
N LEU A 85 16.09 -20.51 -2.00
CA LEU A 85 16.33 -19.68 -3.18
C LEU A 85 17.79 -19.24 -3.18
N LEU A 86 18.45 -19.42 -4.32
CA LEU A 86 19.77 -18.88 -4.61
C LEU A 86 19.71 -18.03 -5.87
N ALA A 87 20.09 -16.77 -5.80
CA ALA A 87 20.18 -15.86 -6.93
C ALA A 87 21.61 -15.30 -7.06
N ILE A 88 22.24 -15.58 -8.19
CA ILE A 88 23.59 -15.12 -8.53
C ILE A 88 23.46 -13.96 -9.50
N CYS A 89 23.72 -12.75 -9.02
CA CYS A 89 23.57 -11.51 -9.78
C CYS A 89 24.94 -10.99 -10.24
N HIS A 90 25.33 -11.32 -11.47
CA HIS A 90 26.61 -10.87 -12.04
C HIS A 90 26.60 -9.39 -12.39
N HIS A 91 27.72 -8.71 -12.16
CA HIS A 91 27.96 -7.34 -12.57
C HIS A 91 29.40 -7.18 -13.08
N GLN A 92 29.74 -6.00 -13.58
CA GLN A 92 31.11 -5.75 -13.99
C GLN A 92 32.04 -5.75 -12.75
N PRO A 93 33.24 -6.35 -12.86
CA PRO A 93 34.35 -6.10 -11.95
C PRO A 93 34.45 -4.65 -11.49
N GLY A 94 34.43 -4.42 -10.17
CA GLY A 94 34.54 -3.09 -9.57
C GLY A 94 33.29 -2.20 -9.66
N GLN A 95 32.17 -2.71 -10.22
CA GLN A 95 30.89 -2.01 -10.19
C GLN A 95 30.40 -1.84 -8.75
N ARG A 96 30.07 -0.61 -8.37
CA ARG A 96 29.42 -0.32 -7.08
C ARG A 96 27.93 -0.60 -7.19
N TYR A 97 27.35 -1.23 -6.18
CA TYR A 97 25.89 -1.24 -6.01
C TYR A 97 25.41 0.05 -5.34
N MET A 98 24.12 0.35 -5.51
CA MET A 98 23.41 1.54 -5.03
C MET A 98 22.29 1.11 -4.10
N VAL A 99 22.37 1.47 -2.82
CA VAL A 99 21.36 1.15 -1.80
C VAL A 99 21.20 2.30 -0.83
N GLU A 100 19.99 2.51 -0.32
CA GLU A 100 19.67 3.58 0.63
C GLU A 100 20.08 3.22 2.05
N SER A 101 19.75 2.01 2.50
CA SER A 101 20.00 1.57 3.88
C SER A 101 19.98 0.04 4.04
N LEU A 102 20.30 -0.45 5.24
CA LEU A 102 20.08 -1.86 5.64
C LEU A 102 18.66 -2.13 6.16
N LYS A 103 17.77 -1.13 6.16
CA LYS A 103 16.40 -1.27 6.65
C LYS A 103 15.56 -2.07 5.66
N ARG A 104 14.72 -2.96 6.18
CA ARG A 104 13.70 -3.68 5.40
C ARG A 104 12.74 -2.73 4.68
N ASP A 105 12.08 -3.27 3.66
CA ASP A 105 11.03 -2.60 2.88
C ASP A 105 11.53 -1.33 2.19
N PHE A 106 12.74 -1.43 1.63
CA PHE A 106 13.39 -0.36 0.90
C PHE A 106 12.60 0.04 -0.37
N SER A 107 12.85 1.25 -0.87
CA SER A 107 12.21 1.73 -2.09
C SER A 107 12.76 0.99 -3.32
N PHE A 108 11.91 0.22 -4.02
CA PHE A 108 12.30 -0.59 -5.17
C PHE A 108 13.14 0.19 -6.19
N GLY A 109 12.69 1.38 -6.61
CA GLY A 109 13.36 2.18 -7.65
C GLY A 109 14.65 2.88 -7.23
N LYS A 110 15.05 2.79 -5.96
CA LYS A 110 16.22 3.49 -5.40
C LYS A 110 17.33 2.56 -4.91
N ASN A 111 17.10 1.24 -4.97
CA ASN A 111 18.03 0.22 -4.51
C ASN A 111 18.28 -0.83 -5.61
N ASP A 112 19.53 -1.22 -5.82
CA ASP A 112 19.86 -2.46 -6.54
C ASP A 112 19.24 -3.64 -5.79
N ASN A 113 18.46 -4.46 -6.48
CA ASN A 113 17.66 -5.48 -5.83
C ASN A 113 17.37 -6.70 -6.72
N PHE A 114 17.00 -7.78 -6.04
CA PHE A 114 16.46 -9.00 -6.63
C PHE A 114 15.21 -9.42 -5.87
N LEU A 115 14.12 -9.68 -6.58
CA LEU A 115 12.83 -10.09 -6.04
C LEU A 115 12.32 -11.37 -6.70
N LEU A 116 11.81 -12.30 -5.89
CA LEU A 116 10.96 -13.42 -6.27
C LEU A 116 9.49 -12.99 -6.13
N PHE A 117 8.67 -13.31 -7.13
CA PHE A 117 7.22 -13.22 -7.09
C PHE A 117 6.65 -14.63 -7.25
N MET A 118 5.69 -14.99 -6.40
CA MET A 118 5.17 -16.36 -6.35
C MET A 118 3.65 -16.37 -6.17
N ASP A 119 2.98 -17.15 -7.00
CA ASP A 119 1.57 -17.49 -6.97
C ASP A 119 1.41 -18.99 -6.63
N PRO A 120 1.36 -19.32 -5.32
CA PRO A 120 1.23 -20.69 -4.86
C PRO A 120 -0.21 -21.24 -4.93
N PHE A 121 -1.14 -20.51 -5.55
CA PHE A 121 -2.54 -20.90 -5.72
C PHE A 121 -2.94 -21.07 -7.19
N ASP A 122 -2.07 -20.65 -8.12
CA ASP A 122 -2.31 -20.59 -9.58
C ASP A 122 -3.60 -19.84 -9.92
N ASP A 123 -3.80 -18.70 -9.25
CA ASP A 123 -4.95 -17.82 -9.46
C ASP A 123 -4.63 -16.52 -10.20
N GLN A 124 -3.34 -16.23 -10.39
CA GLN A 124 -2.77 -15.07 -11.06
C GLN A 124 -3.24 -13.73 -10.46
N THR A 125 -3.70 -13.71 -9.22
CA THR A 125 -4.20 -12.51 -8.54
C THR A 125 -3.62 -12.31 -7.15
N ASN A 126 -3.34 -13.40 -6.42
CA ASN A 126 -2.82 -13.37 -5.07
C ASN A 126 -1.50 -14.14 -4.99
N GLY A 127 -0.58 -13.67 -4.17
CA GLY A 127 0.73 -14.29 -4.06
C GLY A 127 1.57 -13.66 -2.96
N PHE A 128 2.86 -13.95 -3.02
CA PHE A 128 3.86 -13.39 -2.11
C PHE A 128 5.06 -12.91 -2.90
N SER A 129 5.78 -11.95 -2.35
CA SER A 129 7.09 -11.57 -2.83
C SER A 129 8.11 -11.62 -1.72
N PHE A 130 9.31 -12.06 -2.07
CA PHE A 130 10.48 -12.09 -1.20
C PHE A 130 11.68 -11.60 -1.99
N GLY A 131 12.57 -10.86 -1.37
CA GLY A 131 13.75 -10.37 -2.04
C GLY A 131 14.64 -9.56 -1.13
N VAL A 132 15.74 -9.08 -1.71
CA VAL A 132 16.76 -8.33 -0.99
C VAL A 132 17.32 -7.21 -1.85
N SER A 133 17.84 -6.18 -1.18
CA SER A 133 18.78 -5.27 -1.82
C SER A 133 20.15 -5.92 -1.97
N ALA A 134 21.02 -5.37 -2.82
CA ALA A 134 22.41 -5.82 -2.96
C ALA A 134 23.23 -5.74 -1.65
N ALA A 135 22.73 -5.03 -0.62
CA ALA A 135 23.32 -4.97 0.71
C ALA A 135 22.64 -5.90 1.75
N GLY A 136 21.68 -6.73 1.33
CA GLY A 136 21.02 -7.70 2.20
C GLY A 136 19.85 -7.15 3.03
N ALA A 137 19.36 -5.95 2.73
CA ALA A 137 18.11 -5.48 3.32
C ALA A 137 16.95 -6.29 2.74
N GLN A 138 16.10 -6.87 3.59
CA GLN A 138 14.99 -7.73 3.16
C GLN A 138 13.80 -6.93 2.62
N TRP A 139 13.05 -7.54 1.70
CA TRP A 139 11.86 -6.99 1.07
C TRP A 139 10.84 -8.12 0.91
N ASP A 140 9.74 -8.05 1.64
CA ASP A 140 8.67 -9.05 1.59
C ASP A 140 7.30 -8.39 1.59
N GLY A 141 6.34 -9.07 0.98
CA GLY A 141 5.00 -8.54 0.91
C GLY A 141 3.98 -9.49 0.32
N MET A 142 2.71 -9.21 0.61
CA MET A 142 1.58 -9.92 0.01
C MET A 142 1.22 -9.30 -1.33
N MET A 143 0.95 -10.14 -2.32
CA MET A 143 0.54 -9.69 -3.64
C MET A 143 -0.97 -9.79 -3.79
N TYR A 144 -1.58 -8.77 -4.39
CA TYR A 144 -3.01 -8.71 -4.68
C TYR A 144 -3.26 -8.01 -6.02
N GLU A 145 -4.48 -8.15 -6.55
CA GLU A 145 -4.88 -7.65 -7.89
C GLU A 145 -3.90 -8.06 -9.03
N GLY A 146 -3.12 -9.11 -8.79
CA GLY A 146 -2.19 -9.72 -9.74
C GLY A 146 -1.02 -8.86 -10.18
N GLY A 147 -0.64 -7.83 -9.42
CA GLY A 147 0.53 -7.00 -9.72
C GLY A 147 0.92 -5.96 -8.67
N LYS A 148 0.12 -5.81 -7.60
CA LYS A 148 0.43 -4.93 -6.46
C LYS A 148 1.06 -5.73 -5.34
N VAL A 149 1.94 -5.10 -4.56
CA VAL A 149 2.61 -5.71 -3.41
C VAL A 149 2.40 -4.83 -2.19
N ASP A 150 1.91 -5.41 -1.10
CA ASP A 150 1.77 -4.78 0.20
C ASP A 150 2.95 -5.17 1.11
N LEU A 151 3.84 -4.21 1.38
CA LEU A 151 5.04 -4.38 2.22
C LEU A 151 4.76 -4.24 3.71
N SER A 152 3.51 -3.98 4.10
CA SER A 152 3.15 -3.97 5.52
C SER A 152 3.11 -5.39 6.11
N TRP A 153 3.09 -6.41 5.26
CA TRP A 153 3.16 -7.82 5.66
C TRP A 153 4.60 -8.24 5.93
N ASP A 154 4.97 -8.23 7.22
CA ASP A 154 6.31 -8.56 7.70
C ASP A 154 6.35 -9.99 8.27
N ASN A 155 7.23 -10.86 7.73
CA ASN A 155 7.33 -12.25 8.16
C ASN A 155 8.75 -12.75 8.49
N LYS A 156 8.80 -13.92 9.15
CA LYS A 156 10.04 -14.61 9.53
C LYS A 156 10.57 -15.45 8.37
N TRP A 157 11.75 -15.09 7.88
CA TRP A 157 12.53 -15.83 6.90
C TRP A 157 14.00 -15.39 7.01
N ASN A 158 14.92 -16.26 6.59
CA ASN A 158 16.35 -16.01 6.70
C ASN A 158 16.94 -15.71 5.32
N SER A 159 17.88 -14.77 5.27
CA SER A 159 18.61 -14.43 4.05
C SER A 159 20.00 -13.93 4.34
N VAL A 160 20.93 -14.26 3.44
CA VAL A 160 22.27 -13.67 3.39
C VAL A 160 22.52 -13.14 1.98
N VAL A 161 23.21 -11.99 1.92
CA VAL A 161 23.78 -11.48 0.68
C VAL A 161 25.29 -11.41 0.85
N LYS A 162 26.01 -12.08 -0.04
CA LYS A 162 27.47 -12.02 -0.11
C LYS A 162 27.90 -11.31 -1.39
N ASN A 163 28.72 -10.28 -1.23
CA ASN A 163 29.23 -9.48 -2.34
C ASN A 163 30.63 -9.98 -2.72
N TYR A 164 30.84 -10.21 -4.01
CA TYR A 164 32.10 -10.59 -4.64
C TYR A 164 32.51 -9.50 -5.63
N HIS A 165 33.68 -9.64 -6.24
CA HIS A 165 34.21 -8.65 -7.18
C HIS A 165 33.38 -8.52 -8.47
N ASP A 166 32.77 -9.61 -8.94
CA ASP A 166 32.07 -9.73 -10.22
C ASP A 166 30.58 -10.09 -10.08
N ARG A 167 30.09 -10.27 -8.85
CA ARG A 167 28.71 -10.68 -8.57
C ARG A 167 28.35 -10.41 -7.12
N TRP A 168 27.06 -10.43 -6.83
CA TRP A 168 26.56 -10.68 -5.48
C TRP A 168 25.61 -11.87 -5.50
N VAL A 169 25.65 -12.64 -4.42
CA VAL A 169 24.87 -13.87 -4.25
C VAL A 169 23.87 -13.63 -3.14
N PHE A 170 22.60 -13.83 -3.45
CA PHE A 170 21.50 -13.84 -2.51
C PHE A 170 21.08 -15.28 -2.25
N GLU A 171 21.08 -15.66 -0.99
CA GLU A 171 20.59 -16.96 -0.54
C GLU A 171 19.50 -16.77 0.52
N ALA A 172 18.43 -17.55 0.44
CA ALA A 172 17.29 -17.47 1.35
C ALA A 172 16.72 -18.82 1.72
N ALA A 173 16.25 -18.91 2.97
CA ALA A 173 15.35 -19.95 3.45
C ALA A 173 14.00 -19.32 3.82
N ILE A 174 12.96 -19.72 3.10
CA ILE A 174 11.58 -19.28 3.30
C ILE A 174 10.81 -20.46 3.92
N PRO A 175 10.47 -20.40 5.21
CA PRO A 175 9.72 -21.48 5.85
C PRO A 175 8.35 -21.68 5.21
N PHE A 176 7.92 -22.93 5.00
CA PHE A 176 6.57 -23.22 4.51
C PHE A 176 5.48 -22.68 5.45
N LYS A 177 5.78 -22.61 6.76
CA LYS A 177 4.91 -21.98 7.77
C LYS A 177 4.67 -20.48 7.52
N THR A 178 5.57 -19.80 6.81
CA THR A 178 5.49 -18.35 6.55
C THR A 178 4.53 -18.02 5.40
N ILE A 179 4.43 -18.89 4.40
CA ILE A 179 3.61 -18.67 3.20
C ILE A 179 2.33 -19.48 3.26
N ARG A 180 1.35 -19.11 2.44
CA ARG A 180 0.11 -19.86 2.29
C ARG A 180 0.02 -20.43 0.89
N TYR A 181 -0.42 -21.68 0.77
CA TYR A 181 -0.44 -22.40 -0.51
C TYR A 181 -1.54 -23.44 -0.54
N LYS A 182 -1.91 -23.85 -1.75
CA LYS A 182 -2.88 -24.92 -1.97
C LYS A 182 -2.23 -26.28 -1.69
N ALA A 183 -2.82 -27.07 -0.80
CA ALA A 183 -2.36 -28.44 -0.54
C ALA A 183 -2.42 -29.31 -1.82
N GLY A 184 -1.38 -30.12 -2.04
CA GLY A 184 -1.29 -31.06 -3.17
C GLY A 184 -1.00 -30.42 -4.53
N ILE A 185 -0.85 -29.10 -4.62
CA ILE A 185 -0.52 -28.43 -5.89
C ILE A 185 0.92 -28.76 -6.31
N ARG A 186 1.15 -29.09 -7.59
CA ARG A 186 2.49 -29.42 -8.12
C ARG A 186 3.09 -28.34 -9.02
N GLU A 187 2.35 -27.27 -9.27
CA GLU A 187 2.77 -26.15 -10.11
C GLU A 187 2.46 -24.84 -9.39
N TRP A 188 3.51 -24.04 -9.14
CA TRP A 188 3.35 -22.67 -8.64
C TRP A 188 3.67 -21.69 -9.77
N GLY A 189 2.96 -20.57 -9.83
CA GLY A 189 3.41 -19.44 -10.64
C GLY A 189 4.64 -18.80 -9.99
N ILE A 190 5.72 -18.61 -10.76
CA ILE A 190 6.89 -17.87 -10.27
C ILE A 190 7.39 -16.87 -11.30
N ASN A 191 7.98 -15.77 -10.84
CA ASN A 191 8.84 -14.94 -11.66
C ASN A 191 9.94 -14.33 -10.79
N PHE A 192 11.04 -13.96 -11.42
CA PHE A 192 12.16 -13.28 -10.78
C PHE A 192 12.34 -11.91 -11.41
N SER A 193 12.75 -10.93 -10.64
CA SER A 193 13.01 -9.57 -11.12
C SER A 193 14.32 -9.06 -10.55
N ARG A 194 15.19 -8.58 -11.42
CA ARG A 194 16.41 -7.87 -11.03
C ARG A 194 16.29 -6.42 -11.45
N LEU A 195 16.63 -5.51 -10.55
CA LEU A 195 16.89 -4.11 -10.87
C LEU A 195 18.36 -3.82 -10.61
N ASP A 196 19.07 -3.49 -11.68
CA ASP A 196 20.43 -2.95 -11.64
C ASP A 196 20.35 -1.46 -12.00
N ILE A 197 20.25 -0.63 -10.98
CA ILE A 197 20.17 0.82 -11.05
C ILE A 197 21.41 1.37 -11.74
N THR A 198 22.59 0.82 -11.44
CA THR A 198 23.86 1.26 -12.01
C THR A 198 23.89 1.11 -13.53
N LYS A 199 23.28 0.04 -14.08
CA LYS A 199 23.08 -0.14 -15.53
C LYS A 199 21.78 0.44 -16.07
N ALA A 200 20.95 1.02 -15.20
CA ALA A 200 19.60 1.48 -15.49
C ALA A 200 18.73 0.39 -16.16
N GLU A 201 18.93 -0.86 -15.76
CA GLU A 201 18.30 -2.03 -16.36
C GLU A 201 17.38 -2.74 -15.36
N LYS A 202 16.16 -3.02 -15.81
CA LYS A 202 15.23 -3.90 -15.11
C LYS A 202 14.99 -5.13 -15.97
N SER A 203 15.13 -6.31 -15.39
CA SER A 203 14.95 -7.58 -16.09
C SER A 203 14.10 -8.56 -15.28
N SER A 204 13.54 -9.56 -15.95
CA SER A 204 12.79 -10.66 -15.35
C SER A 204 13.06 -11.99 -16.02
N TRP A 205 12.87 -13.10 -15.31
CA TRP A 205 13.10 -14.44 -15.87
C TRP A 205 12.15 -14.73 -17.03
N THR A 206 10.87 -14.42 -16.87
CA THR A 206 9.91 -14.52 -17.98
C THR A 206 9.70 -13.16 -18.66
N PRO A 207 9.30 -13.14 -19.95
CA PRO A 207 8.96 -11.90 -20.63
C PRO A 207 7.76 -11.20 -19.98
N VAL A 208 7.96 -9.93 -19.57
CA VAL A 208 6.90 -9.05 -19.07
C VAL A 208 6.87 -7.78 -19.93
N PRO A 209 5.72 -7.45 -20.56
CA PRO A 209 5.60 -6.20 -21.32
C PRO A 209 5.89 -4.98 -20.44
N ARG A 210 6.63 -4.00 -20.97
CA ARG A 210 7.17 -2.87 -20.20
C ARG A 210 6.12 -1.98 -19.50
N GLN A 211 4.87 -2.01 -19.97
CA GLN A 211 3.78 -1.25 -19.36
C GLN A 211 3.25 -1.89 -18.07
N PHE A 212 3.64 -3.13 -17.78
CA PHE A 212 3.23 -3.86 -16.59
C PHE A 212 4.39 -4.00 -15.60
N PRO A 213 4.12 -4.03 -14.29
CA PRO A 213 5.16 -4.31 -13.30
C PRO A 213 5.67 -5.74 -13.47
N THR A 214 6.96 -5.99 -13.18
CA THR A 214 7.52 -7.36 -13.14
C THR A 214 6.83 -8.28 -12.14
N ALA A 215 6.14 -7.70 -11.16
CA ALA A 215 5.25 -8.37 -10.21
C ALA A 215 3.95 -8.92 -10.84
N SER A 216 3.72 -8.74 -12.14
CA SER A 216 2.48 -9.15 -12.80
C SER A 216 2.32 -10.67 -12.83
N LEU A 217 1.43 -11.21 -11.98
CA LEU A 217 1.23 -12.65 -11.83
C LEU A 217 0.70 -13.34 -13.11
N ALA A 218 0.03 -12.58 -13.97
CA ALA A 218 -0.43 -13.04 -15.30
C ALA A 218 0.71 -13.51 -16.22
N TYR A 219 1.94 -13.04 -15.97
CA TYR A 219 3.14 -13.32 -16.77
C TYR A 219 4.14 -14.22 -16.04
N THR A 220 3.74 -14.90 -14.97
CA THR A 220 4.60 -15.86 -14.28
C THR A 220 4.91 -17.07 -15.17
N GLY A 221 6.10 -17.63 -14.99
CA GLY A 221 6.44 -18.99 -15.41
C GLY A 221 5.91 -20.00 -14.39
N THR A 222 6.39 -21.23 -14.44
CA THR A 222 5.92 -22.33 -13.60
C THR A 222 7.09 -22.99 -12.85
N LEU A 223 6.98 -23.03 -11.52
CA LEU A 223 7.82 -23.87 -10.66
C LEU A 223 7.18 -25.25 -10.60
N VAL A 224 7.88 -26.26 -11.09
CA VAL A 224 7.40 -27.64 -11.20
C VAL A 224 8.00 -28.46 -10.09
N TRP A 225 7.12 -28.99 -9.23
CA TRP A 225 7.52 -29.79 -8.08
C TRP A 225 7.62 -31.27 -8.43
N ASP A 226 8.72 -31.91 -8.04
CA ASP A 226 8.90 -33.37 -8.06
C ASP A 226 7.94 -34.06 -7.08
N GLU A 227 7.76 -33.48 -5.89
CA GLU A 227 6.74 -33.87 -4.91
C GLU A 227 5.90 -32.67 -4.48
N PRO A 228 4.60 -32.83 -4.15
CA PRO A 228 3.80 -31.72 -3.64
C PRO A 228 4.50 -31.02 -2.45
N PRO A 229 4.39 -29.68 -2.32
CA PRO A 229 4.98 -28.95 -1.22
C PRO A 229 4.61 -29.58 0.13
N PRO A 230 5.57 -29.74 1.06
CA PRO A 230 5.32 -30.31 2.38
C PRO A 230 4.13 -29.63 3.07
N SER A 231 3.39 -30.33 3.93
CA SER A 231 2.41 -29.65 4.80
C SER A 231 3.16 -28.82 5.84
N PRO A 232 2.73 -27.57 6.15
CA PRO A 232 3.46 -26.72 7.09
C PRO A 232 3.30 -27.21 8.54
N GLY A 233 2.46 -28.22 8.80
CA GLY A 233 2.12 -28.71 10.13
C GLY A 233 1.33 -27.67 10.95
N SER A 234 1.22 -27.90 12.26
CA SER A 234 0.70 -26.89 13.19
C SER A 234 1.64 -25.68 13.19
N ASN A 235 1.08 -24.49 12.94
CA ASN A 235 1.81 -23.24 13.00
C ASN A 235 1.06 -22.26 13.91
N ILE A 236 1.50 -22.22 15.16
CA ILE A 236 0.94 -21.33 16.18
C ILE A 236 2.03 -20.33 16.55
N SER A 237 1.70 -19.05 16.39
CA SER A 237 2.53 -17.94 16.83
C SER A 237 1.85 -17.23 17.98
N VAL A 238 2.59 -16.93 19.04
CA VAL A 238 2.12 -16.09 20.15
C VAL A 238 3.04 -14.88 20.26
N ILE A 239 2.46 -13.70 20.28
CA ILE A 239 3.15 -12.42 20.15
C ILE A 239 2.73 -11.51 21.32
N PRO A 240 3.23 -11.75 22.54
CA PRO A 240 3.05 -10.80 23.63
C PRO A 240 3.80 -9.49 23.35
N TYR A 241 3.25 -8.40 23.85
CA TYR A 241 3.98 -7.15 23.99
C TYR A 241 3.77 -6.54 25.37
N VAL A 242 4.79 -5.81 25.80
CA VAL A 242 4.74 -4.97 27.00
C VAL A 242 5.21 -3.59 26.60
N LEU A 243 4.44 -2.59 27.00
CA LEU A 243 4.74 -1.18 26.77
C LEU A 243 4.70 -0.44 28.08
N GLY A 244 5.77 0.32 28.34
CA GLY A 244 5.84 1.29 29.43
C GLY A 244 6.21 2.65 28.85
N GLY A 245 5.57 3.70 29.31
CA GLY A 245 5.92 5.05 28.88
C GLY A 245 5.54 6.12 29.89
N TYR A 246 6.22 7.24 29.79
CA TYR A 246 5.91 8.43 30.58
C TYR A 246 5.74 9.61 29.65
N THR A 247 4.59 10.29 29.76
CA THR A 247 4.30 11.50 29.02
C THR A 247 4.14 12.67 29.99
N LYS A 248 5.00 13.68 29.86
CA LYS A 248 4.87 14.93 30.61
C LYS A 248 4.22 15.98 29.72
N SER A 249 3.03 16.43 30.10
CA SER A 249 2.44 17.64 29.52
C SER A 249 2.96 18.87 30.26
N TYR A 250 3.25 19.94 29.52
CA TYR A 250 3.65 21.24 30.09
C TYR A 250 2.48 22.23 30.07
N ASN A 251 1.24 21.73 29.95
CA ASN A 251 0.02 22.50 30.17
C ASN A 251 -0.32 22.48 31.67
N PRO A 252 -0.52 23.61 32.35
CA PRO A 252 -0.77 23.68 33.79
C PRO A 252 -1.93 22.78 34.29
N SER A 253 -2.90 22.48 33.41
CA SER A 253 -4.08 21.68 33.73
C SER A 253 -3.92 20.16 33.52
N LYS A 254 -2.75 19.70 33.06
CA LYS A 254 -2.50 18.27 32.79
C LYS A 254 -1.25 17.79 33.52
N SER A 255 -1.41 16.82 34.42
CA SER A 255 -0.30 16.11 35.07
C SER A 255 0.42 15.18 34.09
N GLY A 256 1.60 14.72 34.50
CA GLY A 256 2.30 13.65 33.78
C GLY A 256 1.51 12.34 33.87
N ASP A 257 1.48 11.60 32.76
CA ASP A 257 0.76 10.34 32.62
C ASP A 257 1.74 9.18 32.45
N PHE A 258 1.56 8.12 33.23
CA PHE A 258 2.35 6.92 33.14
C PHE A 258 1.53 5.84 32.45
N LYS A 259 1.96 5.48 31.24
CA LYS A 259 1.27 4.50 30.41
C LYS A 259 1.86 3.11 30.60
N ARG A 260 1.01 2.12 30.86
CA ARG A 260 1.37 0.70 30.97
C ARG A 260 0.35 -0.10 30.17
N ASP A 261 0.80 -0.70 29.08
CA ASP A 261 -0.03 -1.59 28.28
C ASP A 261 0.63 -2.96 28.21
N ILE A 262 -0.17 -4.00 28.40
CA ILE A 262 0.20 -5.38 28.11
C ILE A 262 -0.86 -5.96 27.19
N GLY A 263 -0.42 -6.67 26.16
CA GLY A 263 -1.34 -7.32 25.25
C GLY A 263 -0.68 -8.49 24.56
N MET A 264 -1.48 -9.22 23.80
CA MET A 264 -1.04 -10.44 23.15
C MET A 264 -1.85 -10.68 21.89
N ASP A 265 -1.12 -10.94 20.81
CA ASP A 265 -1.70 -11.48 19.59
C ASP A 265 -1.34 -12.97 19.47
N ALA A 266 -2.22 -13.75 18.86
CA ALA A 266 -1.93 -15.12 18.47
C ALA A 266 -2.31 -15.34 17.00
N LYS A 267 -1.49 -16.07 16.26
CA LYS A 267 -1.77 -16.48 14.89
C LYS A 267 -1.75 -17.99 14.80
N ILE A 268 -2.84 -18.58 14.35
CA ILE A 268 -3.03 -20.04 14.30
C ILE A 268 -3.35 -20.41 12.85
N ALA A 269 -2.47 -21.17 12.21
CA ALA A 269 -2.78 -21.76 10.91
C ALA A 269 -3.81 -22.88 11.08
N VAL A 270 -5.03 -22.67 10.57
CA VAL A 270 -6.10 -23.67 10.55
C VAL A 270 -5.87 -24.66 9.41
N THR A 271 -5.40 -24.17 8.26
CA THR A 271 -4.92 -24.97 7.13
C THR A 271 -3.68 -24.30 6.53
N SER A 272 -3.06 -24.91 5.50
CA SER A 272 -1.98 -24.27 4.72
C SER A 272 -2.41 -22.97 4.01
N SER A 273 -3.71 -22.65 4.01
CA SER A 273 -4.28 -21.50 3.31
C SER A 273 -5.23 -20.64 4.15
N LEU A 274 -5.51 -21.00 5.40
CA LEU A 274 -6.47 -20.32 6.29
C LEU A 274 -5.85 -20.07 7.67
N ASN A 275 -5.92 -18.83 8.15
CA ASN A 275 -5.39 -18.40 9.45
C ASN A 275 -6.48 -17.84 10.36
N LEU A 276 -6.38 -18.17 11.64
CA LEU A 276 -7.10 -17.53 12.73
C LEU A 276 -6.14 -16.62 13.51
N ASP A 277 -6.38 -15.32 13.45
CA ASP A 277 -5.72 -14.31 14.26
C ASP A 277 -6.60 -13.98 15.47
N LEU A 278 -6.02 -13.96 16.66
CA LEU A 278 -6.66 -13.57 17.90
C LEU A 278 -5.87 -12.44 18.53
N THR A 279 -6.55 -11.54 19.22
CA THR A 279 -5.91 -10.43 19.91
C THR A 279 -6.63 -10.11 21.21
N ILE A 280 -5.87 -9.78 22.24
CA ILE A 280 -6.34 -9.24 23.52
C ILE A 280 -5.49 -8.01 23.82
N ASN A 281 -6.17 -6.87 24.00
CA ASN A 281 -5.57 -5.54 24.10
C ASN A 281 -4.50 -5.34 23.01
N PRO A 282 -4.88 -5.25 21.72
CA PRO A 282 -3.92 -5.18 20.62
C PRO A 282 -3.01 -3.96 20.73
N ASP A 283 -1.80 -4.04 20.18
CA ASP A 283 -0.91 -2.90 20.17
C ASP A 283 -1.32 -1.84 19.15
N PHE A 284 -1.87 -0.73 19.65
CA PHE A 284 -2.16 0.49 18.87
C PHE A 284 -1.10 1.58 19.05
N SER A 285 -0.08 1.34 19.88
CA SER A 285 0.97 2.31 20.08
C SER A 285 1.77 2.45 18.79
N GLN A 286 1.62 3.60 18.15
CA GLN A 286 2.41 3.89 16.97
C GLN A 286 3.82 4.26 17.40
N VAL A 287 4.72 3.26 17.38
CA VAL A 287 6.16 3.47 17.53
C VAL A 287 6.68 4.43 16.44
N GLU A 288 6.04 4.43 15.26
CA GLU A 288 6.27 5.43 14.21
C GLU A 288 5.13 6.43 14.15
N VAL A 289 5.42 7.72 14.32
CA VAL A 289 4.41 8.78 14.23
C VAL A 289 3.95 8.98 12.80
N ASP A 290 2.63 9.13 12.59
CA ASP A 290 2.09 9.57 11.31
C ASP A 290 2.66 10.94 10.92
N ARG A 291 3.12 11.06 9.67
CA ARG A 291 3.64 12.34 9.17
C ARG A 291 2.49 13.33 9.04
N GLN A 292 2.69 14.54 9.54
CA GLN A 292 1.77 15.63 9.28
C GLN A 292 1.83 16.01 7.80
N VAL A 293 0.70 16.46 7.27
CA VAL A 293 0.53 16.88 5.88
C VAL A 293 -0.19 18.23 5.89
N THR A 294 0.23 19.15 5.02
CA THR A 294 -0.49 20.41 4.79
C THR A 294 -1.81 20.10 4.09
N ASN A 295 -2.92 20.27 4.80
CA ASN A 295 -4.25 19.99 4.24
C ASN A 295 -4.90 21.26 3.74
N LEU A 296 -5.03 21.39 2.41
CA LEU A 296 -5.76 22.46 1.72
C LEU A 296 -7.04 21.93 1.06
N ASP A 297 -7.43 20.70 1.39
CA ASP A 297 -8.68 20.09 0.93
C ASP A 297 -9.79 20.34 1.97
N ARG A 298 -11.04 20.23 1.52
CA ARG A 298 -12.26 20.32 2.32
C ARG A 298 -12.59 19.03 3.08
N PHE A 299 -11.74 18.02 2.94
CA PHE A 299 -11.99 16.66 3.38
C PHE A 299 -10.91 16.14 4.33
N GLU A 300 -11.25 15.11 5.07
CA GLU A 300 -10.31 14.39 5.93
C GLU A 300 -9.24 13.63 5.11
N LEU A 301 -8.06 13.45 5.71
CA LEU A 301 -6.95 12.73 5.11
C LEU A 301 -7.06 11.22 5.37
N PHE A 302 -6.68 10.42 4.39
CA PHE A 302 -6.54 8.97 4.54
C PHE A 302 -5.15 8.61 5.07
N PHE A 303 -5.08 7.80 6.12
CA PHE A 303 -3.82 7.26 6.65
C PHE A 303 -3.83 5.73 6.58
N PRO A 304 -2.75 5.09 6.09
CA PRO A 304 -2.70 3.62 5.92
C PRO A 304 -2.67 2.89 7.27
N GLU A 305 -3.22 1.68 7.32
CA GLU A 305 -3.15 0.82 8.50
C GLU A 305 -1.70 0.37 8.79
N ARG A 306 -1.34 0.28 10.08
CA ARG A 306 0.01 -0.13 10.53
C ARG A 306 0.00 -1.19 11.64
N ARG A 307 -1.18 -1.61 12.07
CA ARG A 307 -1.35 -2.47 13.26
C ARG A 307 -1.45 -3.91 12.83
N GLN A 308 -0.58 -4.76 13.38
CA GLN A 308 -0.31 -6.12 12.89
C GLN A 308 -1.57 -6.97 12.70
N PHE A 309 -2.53 -6.87 13.62
CA PHE A 309 -3.80 -7.59 13.54
C PHE A 309 -4.60 -7.32 12.25
N PHE A 310 -4.45 -6.15 11.63
CA PHE A 310 -5.21 -5.75 10.44
C PHE A 310 -4.46 -5.91 9.11
N LEU A 311 -3.15 -6.16 9.14
CA LEU A 311 -2.29 -6.12 7.93
C LEU A 311 -2.40 -7.39 7.09
N GLU A 312 -2.26 -8.56 7.70
CA GLU A 312 -2.28 -9.83 6.95
C GLU A 312 -3.65 -10.10 6.32
N ASN A 313 -3.71 -10.40 5.01
CA ASN A 313 -4.96 -10.44 4.24
C ASN A 313 -5.84 -9.17 4.39
N GLY A 314 -5.26 -8.04 4.82
CA GLY A 314 -5.97 -6.78 5.01
C GLY A 314 -6.55 -6.23 3.71
N ASP A 315 -5.94 -6.58 2.57
CA ASP A 315 -6.44 -6.26 1.23
C ASP A 315 -7.86 -6.78 1.00
N HIS A 316 -8.18 -7.98 1.49
CA HIS A 316 -9.48 -8.64 1.32
C HIS A 316 -10.63 -7.85 1.98
N PHE A 317 -10.32 -7.04 2.98
CA PHE A 317 -11.28 -6.18 3.69
C PHE A 317 -11.19 -4.72 3.23
N SER A 318 -9.98 -4.16 3.23
CA SER A 318 -9.73 -2.72 3.09
C SER A 318 -9.70 -2.24 1.64
N ASN A 319 -9.41 -3.11 0.65
CA ASN A 319 -9.39 -2.74 -0.77
C ASN A 319 -10.76 -2.85 -1.46
N PHE A 320 -11.79 -3.28 -0.73
CA PHE A 320 -13.16 -3.25 -1.22
C PHE A 320 -13.59 -1.80 -1.51
N GLY A 321 -14.05 -1.54 -2.72
CA GLY A 321 -14.39 -0.21 -3.22
C GLY A 321 -13.21 0.55 -3.83
N TYR A 322 -13.23 1.89 -3.69
CA TYR A 322 -12.26 2.83 -4.29
C TYR A 322 -11.60 3.68 -3.20
N SER A 323 -10.56 4.47 -3.54
CA SER A 323 -9.77 5.23 -2.56
C SER A 323 -10.61 6.10 -1.61
N ASN A 324 -11.65 6.77 -2.13
CA ASN A 324 -12.56 7.65 -1.39
C ASN A 324 -13.94 7.01 -1.12
N ILE A 325 -14.08 5.71 -1.37
CA ILE A 325 -15.31 4.95 -1.17
C ILE A 325 -14.92 3.59 -0.59
N ARG A 326 -14.59 3.58 0.70
CA ARG A 326 -14.24 2.34 1.42
C ARG A 326 -15.26 2.09 2.52
N PRO A 327 -16.08 1.04 2.44
CA PRO A 327 -17.02 0.69 3.50
C PRO A 327 -16.31 0.20 4.78
N PHE A 328 -15.04 -0.21 4.67
CA PHE A 328 -14.21 -0.64 5.79
C PHE A 328 -12.85 0.08 5.80
N PHE A 329 -12.54 0.69 6.93
CA PHE A 329 -11.29 1.37 7.25
C PHE A 329 -10.95 1.05 8.70
N SER A 330 -10.08 0.06 8.90
CA SER A 330 -9.76 -0.51 10.21
C SER A 330 -9.33 0.53 11.25
N ARG A 331 -8.69 1.64 10.86
CA ARG A 331 -8.32 2.75 11.76
C ARG A 331 -9.52 3.38 12.48
N ARG A 332 -10.76 3.21 11.99
CA ARG A 332 -11.98 3.61 12.71
C ARG A 332 -12.23 2.76 13.96
N ILE A 333 -11.82 1.49 13.94
CA ILE A 333 -11.90 0.60 15.10
C ILE A 333 -10.76 0.92 16.06
N GLY A 334 -11.08 1.15 17.32
CA GLY A 334 -10.09 1.54 18.32
C GLY A 334 -9.82 3.05 18.40
N PHE A 335 -10.45 3.86 17.52
CA PHE A 335 -10.17 5.31 17.44
C PHE A 335 -10.72 6.08 18.64
N ASN A 336 -11.98 5.83 18.99
CA ASN A 336 -12.68 6.52 20.08
C ASN A 336 -12.75 5.71 21.37
N ALA A 337 -12.43 4.43 21.34
CA ALA A 337 -12.53 3.50 22.47
C ALA A 337 -11.46 2.41 22.35
N PRO A 338 -10.81 1.99 23.45
CA PRO A 338 -9.80 0.94 23.39
C PRO A 338 -10.41 -0.40 22.97
N ILE A 339 -9.65 -1.19 22.22
CA ILE A 339 -10.05 -2.56 21.85
C ILE A 339 -9.72 -3.50 23.01
N ILE A 340 -10.70 -4.30 23.43
CA ILE A 340 -10.52 -5.31 24.47
C ILE A 340 -10.00 -6.60 23.86
N ALA A 341 -10.67 -7.09 22.81
CA ALA A 341 -10.32 -8.33 22.14
C ALA A 341 -10.86 -8.36 20.70
N GLY A 342 -10.30 -9.25 19.89
CA GLY A 342 -10.76 -9.49 18.54
C GLY A 342 -10.33 -10.85 18.01
N ALA A 343 -11.07 -11.32 17.01
CA ALA A 343 -10.76 -12.54 16.27
C ALA A 343 -10.95 -12.27 14.78
N ARG A 344 -10.07 -12.85 13.95
CA ARG A 344 -10.15 -12.81 12.50
C ARG A 344 -9.78 -14.16 11.91
N LEU A 345 -10.68 -14.74 11.13
CA LEU A 345 -10.41 -15.90 10.29
C LEU A 345 -10.24 -15.42 8.85
N SER A 346 -9.08 -15.61 8.23
CA SER A 346 -8.85 -15.14 6.87
C SER A 346 -7.94 -16.07 6.05
N GLY A 347 -8.21 -16.16 4.74
CA GLY A 347 -7.41 -16.95 3.82
C GLY A 347 -8.23 -17.55 2.68
N LYS A 348 -7.64 -18.52 1.99
CA LYS A 348 -8.27 -19.24 0.88
C LYS A 348 -8.83 -20.57 1.34
N LEU A 349 -10.05 -20.86 0.91
CA LEU A 349 -10.67 -22.18 1.08
C LEU A 349 -10.22 -23.13 -0.03
N ASN A 350 -10.00 -22.59 -1.24
CA ASN A 350 -9.43 -23.31 -2.38
C ASN A 350 -8.91 -22.31 -3.43
N LYS A 351 -8.63 -22.76 -4.66
CA LYS A 351 -8.14 -21.91 -5.75
C LYS A 351 -9.10 -20.78 -6.14
N ASP A 352 -10.41 -20.97 -5.93
CA ASP A 352 -11.45 -20.06 -6.39
C ASP A 352 -12.08 -19.27 -5.24
N TRP A 353 -12.07 -19.77 -4.01
CA TRP A 353 -12.74 -19.14 -2.88
C TRP A 353 -11.78 -18.59 -1.83
N ARG A 354 -11.99 -17.32 -1.46
CA ARG A 354 -11.31 -16.62 -0.36
C ARG A 354 -12.34 -16.10 0.65
N LEU A 355 -12.05 -16.28 1.92
CA LEU A 355 -12.89 -15.90 3.06
C LEU A 355 -12.10 -14.97 3.98
N GLY A 356 -12.78 -13.97 4.51
CA GLY A 356 -12.35 -13.19 5.66
C GLY A 356 -13.53 -12.95 6.57
N ALA A 357 -13.44 -13.30 7.84
CA ALA A 357 -14.43 -13.00 8.85
C ALA A 357 -13.70 -12.40 10.06
N MET A 358 -14.20 -11.31 10.61
CA MET A 358 -13.62 -10.63 11.77
C MET A 358 -14.71 -10.20 12.73
N SER A 359 -14.44 -10.28 14.03
CA SER A 359 -15.23 -9.63 15.08
C SER A 359 -14.29 -8.98 16.09
N MET A 360 -14.59 -7.76 16.51
CA MET A 360 -13.80 -6.99 17.48
C MET A 360 -14.70 -6.29 18.48
N GLN A 361 -14.28 -6.30 19.74
CA GLN A 361 -14.99 -5.67 20.83
C GLN A 361 -14.17 -4.51 21.41
N THR A 362 -14.80 -3.35 21.52
CA THR A 362 -14.25 -2.19 22.23
C THR A 362 -14.85 -2.04 23.61
N GLY A 363 -14.14 -1.37 24.51
CA GLY A 363 -14.64 -0.98 25.82
C GLY A 363 -15.60 0.21 25.75
N LYS A 364 -16.29 0.48 26.86
CA LYS A 364 -17.04 1.72 27.06
C LYS A 364 -16.08 2.87 27.38
N VAL A 365 -16.48 4.09 27.07
CA VAL A 365 -15.74 5.31 27.44
C VAL A 365 -16.66 6.19 28.27
N ASP A 366 -16.43 6.20 29.58
CA ASP A 366 -17.31 6.87 30.53
C ASP A 366 -17.28 8.40 30.40
N SER A 367 -16.15 8.98 29.96
CA SER A 367 -15.97 10.44 29.86
C SER A 367 -16.89 11.12 28.85
N ASN A 368 -17.35 10.41 27.81
CA ASN A 368 -18.32 10.89 26.82
C ASN A 368 -19.56 9.98 26.73
N GLY A 369 -19.72 9.04 27.67
CA GLY A 369 -20.85 8.10 27.71
C GLY A 369 -20.92 7.14 26.52
N LEU A 370 -19.83 6.94 25.76
CA LEU A 370 -19.82 6.04 24.61
C LEU A 370 -19.94 4.57 25.08
N PRO A 371 -21.00 3.84 24.69
CA PRO A 371 -21.13 2.43 25.04
C PRO A 371 -20.06 1.57 24.38
N ALA A 372 -19.85 0.38 24.92
CA ALA A 372 -19.04 -0.64 24.29
C ALA A 372 -19.57 -0.97 22.88
N GLN A 373 -18.70 -1.23 21.92
CA GLN A 373 -19.10 -1.42 20.52
C GLN A 373 -18.53 -2.73 19.96
N ASN A 374 -19.37 -3.46 19.23
CA ASN A 374 -18.95 -4.60 18.44
C ASN A 374 -18.81 -4.21 16.96
N PHE A 375 -17.70 -4.62 16.36
CA PHE A 375 -17.43 -4.49 14.94
C PHE A 375 -17.30 -5.87 14.33
N SER A 376 -18.13 -6.18 13.33
CA SER A 376 -18.08 -7.47 12.63
C SER A 376 -17.94 -7.26 11.12
N VAL A 377 -17.09 -8.03 10.46
CA VAL A 377 -16.84 -7.91 9.02
C VAL A 377 -16.80 -9.29 8.39
N LEU A 378 -17.48 -9.47 7.26
CA LEU A 378 -17.42 -10.67 6.43
C LEU A 378 -17.08 -10.27 5.00
N ALA A 379 -16.01 -10.82 4.45
CA ALA A 379 -15.54 -10.64 3.10
C ALA A 379 -15.47 -12.01 2.40
N LEU A 380 -16.19 -12.17 1.31
CA LEU A 380 -16.17 -13.38 0.48
C LEU A 380 -15.74 -13.00 -0.93
N GLN A 381 -14.83 -13.75 -1.51
CA GLN A 381 -14.43 -13.56 -2.91
C GLN A 381 -14.41 -14.89 -3.62
N ARG A 382 -14.93 -14.89 -4.85
CA ARG A 382 -14.89 -16.02 -5.76
C ARG A 382 -14.21 -15.62 -7.07
N ARG A 383 -13.17 -16.35 -7.47
CA ARG A 383 -12.58 -16.23 -8.81
C ARG A 383 -13.59 -16.70 -9.86
N VAL A 384 -13.67 -15.94 -10.95
CA VAL A 384 -14.48 -16.24 -12.14
C VAL A 384 -13.64 -15.99 -13.39
N PHE A 385 -13.95 -16.69 -14.48
CA PHE A 385 -13.14 -16.67 -15.70
C PHE A 385 -11.68 -17.06 -15.43
N SER A 386 -10.72 -16.48 -16.15
CA SER A 386 -9.30 -16.78 -15.99
C SER A 386 -8.75 -16.29 -14.64
N ARG A 387 -9.08 -15.05 -14.27
CA ARG A 387 -8.54 -14.37 -13.07
C ARG A 387 -9.35 -13.19 -12.56
N SER A 388 -10.54 -12.93 -13.13
CA SER A 388 -11.47 -11.96 -12.55
C SER A 388 -12.04 -12.52 -11.25
N ASN A 389 -12.67 -11.68 -10.43
CA ASN A 389 -13.35 -12.15 -9.23
C ASN A 389 -14.61 -11.35 -8.92
N ILE A 390 -15.53 -12.01 -8.22
CA ILE A 390 -16.72 -11.40 -7.62
C ILE A 390 -16.53 -11.44 -6.12
N SER A 391 -16.81 -10.33 -5.44
CA SER A 391 -16.65 -10.18 -4.01
C SER A 391 -17.92 -9.66 -3.34
N PHE A 392 -18.17 -10.15 -2.14
CA PHE A 392 -19.23 -9.70 -1.25
C PHE A 392 -18.59 -9.20 0.05
N LEU A 393 -19.10 -8.10 0.59
CA LEU A 393 -18.67 -7.55 1.86
C LEU A 393 -19.89 -7.23 2.75
N PHE A 394 -19.79 -7.58 4.02
CA PHE A 394 -20.66 -7.09 5.07
C PHE A 394 -19.81 -6.44 6.16
N VAL A 395 -20.16 -5.23 6.58
CA VAL A 395 -19.52 -4.50 7.69
C VAL A 395 -20.61 -4.11 8.67
N ASN A 396 -20.42 -4.40 9.95
CA ASN A 396 -21.34 -4.06 11.02
C ASN A 396 -20.60 -3.31 12.13
N LYS A 397 -21.19 -2.21 12.58
CA LYS A 397 -20.94 -1.58 13.87
C LYS A 397 -22.22 -1.63 14.67
N GLN A 398 -22.14 -2.11 15.90
CA GLN A 398 -23.27 -2.23 16.82
C GLN A 398 -22.85 -1.70 18.19
N LEU A 399 -23.68 -0.84 18.80
CA LEU A 399 -23.54 -0.49 20.20
C LEU A 399 -24.10 -1.61 21.08
N MET A 400 -23.37 -1.94 22.14
CA MET A 400 -23.75 -2.96 23.11
C MET A 400 -24.49 -2.30 24.28
N ASN A 401 -25.60 -2.91 24.71
CA ASN A 401 -26.42 -2.46 25.85
C ASN A 401 -26.81 -0.97 25.77
N TYR A 402 -27.04 -0.46 24.56
CA TYR A 402 -27.48 0.90 24.33
C TYR A 402 -29.01 0.97 24.34
N ASN A 403 -29.53 1.75 25.28
CA ASN A 403 -30.91 2.22 25.27
C ASN A 403 -30.86 3.71 24.89
N ASP A 404 -31.82 4.17 24.08
CA ASP A 404 -31.88 5.58 23.74
C ASP A 404 -31.99 6.41 25.02
N PRO A 405 -31.11 7.41 25.21
CA PRO A 405 -31.11 8.17 26.44
C PRO A 405 -32.33 9.09 26.52
N ASP A 406 -32.81 9.31 27.75
CA ASP A 406 -33.74 10.40 28.06
C ASP A 406 -33.14 11.77 27.66
N SER A 407 -34.00 12.76 27.46
CA SER A 407 -33.64 14.10 26.98
C SER A 407 -32.45 14.70 27.75
N GLY A 408 -31.35 15.00 27.04
CA GLY A 408 -30.18 15.73 27.59
C GLY A 408 -28.84 15.00 27.52
N LYS A 409 -28.79 13.70 27.18
CA LYS A 409 -27.52 13.00 26.88
C LYS A 409 -27.27 12.91 25.37
N GLN A 410 -26.01 12.72 25.01
CA GLN A 410 -25.60 12.51 23.62
C GLN A 410 -26.23 11.21 23.07
N SER A 411 -27.07 11.33 22.04
CA SER A 411 -27.60 10.18 21.31
C SER A 411 -26.56 9.64 20.33
N PHE A 412 -26.46 8.32 20.24
CA PHE A 412 -25.55 7.63 19.33
C PHE A 412 -26.35 6.77 18.34
N ASN A 413 -25.85 6.63 17.11
CA ASN A 413 -26.45 5.69 16.17
C ASN A 413 -26.26 4.25 16.69
N PRO A 414 -27.35 3.50 17.00
CA PRO A 414 -27.25 2.18 17.61
C PRO A 414 -26.54 1.17 16.70
N TYR A 415 -26.66 1.33 15.38
CA TYR A 415 -25.98 0.48 14.42
C TYR A 415 -25.71 1.17 13.07
N ASN A 416 -24.63 0.74 12.42
CA ASN A 416 -24.37 1.04 11.01
C ASN A 416 -23.91 -0.24 10.32
N ARG A 417 -24.63 -0.65 9.27
CA ARG A 417 -24.34 -1.85 8.50
C ARG A 417 -24.12 -1.48 7.04
N ASN A 418 -23.14 -2.07 6.41
CA ASN A 418 -22.87 -1.89 4.99
C ASN A 418 -22.82 -3.26 4.31
N LEU A 419 -23.59 -3.42 3.25
CA LEU A 419 -23.51 -4.54 2.32
C LEU A 419 -22.87 -4.06 1.02
N GLY A 420 -21.98 -4.86 0.47
CA GLY A 420 -21.24 -4.55 -0.74
C GLY A 420 -21.16 -5.72 -1.69
N PHE A 421 -21.23 -5.42 -2.99
CA PHE A 421 -20.95 -6.32 -4.08
C PHE A 421 -19.91 -5.67 -5.00
N GLU A 422 -18.88 -6.42 -5.38
CA GLU A 422 -17.81 -5.96 -6.26
C GLU A 422 -17.52 -7.01 -7.34
N TYR A 423 -17.26 -6.56 -8.57
CA TYR A 423 -16.69 -7.38 -9.62
C TYR A 423 -15.37 -6.76 -10.08
N ASN A 424 -14.28 -7.49 -9.92
CA ASN A 424 -12.95 -7.10 -10.38
C ASN A 424 -12.64 -7.79 -11.71
N LEU A 425 -12.55 -7.00 -12.77
CA LEU A 425 -12.13 -7.44 -14.08
C LEU A 425 -10.61 -7.47 -14.15
N ALA A 426 -10.06 -8.64 -14.45
CA ALA A 426 -8.65 -8.80 -14.81
C ALA A 426 -8.55 -9.70 -16.04
N SER A 427 -8.23 -9.12 -17.19
CA SER A 427 -7.99 -9.91 -18.41
C SER A 427 -6.74 -10.78 -18.28
N SER A 428 -6.70 -11.90 -19.01
CA SER A 428 -5.58 -12.86 -18.99
C SER A 428 -4.23 -12.27 -19.43
N ASN A 429 -4.24 -11.13 -20.13
CA ASN A 429 -3.06 -10.44 -20.64
C ASN A 429 -2.85 -9.06 -20.00
N ASN A 430 -3.55 -8.74 -18.90
CA ASN A 430 -3.51 -7.44 -18.23
C ASN A 430 -3.88 -6.21 -19.09
N LEU A 431 -4.30 -6.37 -20.36
CA LEU A 431 -4.63 -5.23 -21.21
C LEU A 431 -5.86 -4.50 -20.69
N TRP A 432 -6.86 -5.26 -20.23
CA TRP A 432 -8.06 -4.74 -19.61
C TRP A 432 -8.09 -5.06 -18.13
N THR A 433 -8.28 -4.03 -17.32
CA THR A 433 -8.61 -4.12 -15.90
C THR A 433 -9.79 -3.22 -15.59
N GLY A 434 -10.56 -3.56 -14.56
CA GLY A 434 -11.71 -2.76 -14.18
C GLY A 434 -12.32 -3.23 -12.87
N LYS A 435 -13.24 -2.44 -12.36
CA LYS A 435 -13.97 -2.73 -11.12
C LYS A 435 -15.40 -2.25 -11.26
N PHE A 436 -16.37 -3.01 -10.79
CA PHE A 436 -17.74 -2.58 -10.60
C PHE A 436 -18.09 -2.74 -9.14
N LEU A 437 -18.79 -1.78 -8.55
CA LEU A 437 -19.10 -1.69 -7.13
C LEU A 437 -20.55 -1.28 -6.91
N LEU A 438 -21.22 -1.98 -6.01
CA LEU A 438 -22.49 -1.57 -5.42
C LEU A 438 -22.38 -1.67 -3.90
N LEU A 439 -22.75 -0.61 -3.19
CA LEU A 439 -22.84 -0.61 -1.72
C LEU A 439 -24.23 -0.16 -1.29
N LYS A 440 -24.70 -0.69 -0.16
CA LYS A 440 -25.91 -0.26 0.53
C LYS A 440 -25.61 -0.13 2.01
N SER A 441 -25.85 1.04 2.59
CA SER A 441 -25.80 1.24 4.04
C SER A 441 -27.18 1.07 4.66
N PHE A 442 -27.23 0.59 5.90
CA PHE A 442 -28.40 0.52 6.75
C PHE A 442 -28.04 1.16 8.08
N SER A 443 -28.76 2.22 8.43
CA SER A 443 -28.57 2.96 9.69
C SER A 443 -29.93 3.29 10.27
N HIS A 444 -29.98 3.51 11.58
CA HIS A 444 -31.21 3.89 12.25
C HIS A 444 -31.79 5.19 11.66
N GLY A 445 -33.09 5.18 11.34
CA GLY A 445 -33.81 6.35 10.81
C GLY A 445 -33.53 6.72 9.34
N VAL A 446 -32.82 5.89 8.58
CA VAL A 446 -32.48 6.16 7.16
C VAL A 446 -33.12 5.14 6.22
N ASN A 447 -33.95 5.61 5.28
CA ASN A 447 -34.75 4.75 4.40
C ASN A 447 -34.51 4.95 2.89
N SER A 448 -33.72 5.93 2.46
CA SER A 448 -33.50 6.22 1.03
C SER A 448 -32.17 6.91 0.76
N ASN A 449 -31.70 6.87 -0.49
CA ASN A 449 -30.46 7.52 -0.96
C ASN A 449 -29.20 7.13 -0.18
N ASP A 450 -29.15 5.88 0.25
CA ASP A 450 -28.17 5.28 1.15
C ASP A 450 -27.39 4.16 0.45
N TRP A 451 -27.13 4.34 -0.85
CA TRP A 451 -26.40 3.42 -1.71
C TRP A 451 -25.30 4.12 -2.49
N VAL A 452 -24.38 3.30 -3.00
CA VAL A 452 -23.28 3.70 -3.87
C VAL A 452 -23.29 2.83 -5.11
N ASN A 453 -23.00 3.42 -6.25
CA ASN A 453 -22.61 2.69 -7.45
C ASN A 453 -21.37 3.30 -8.05
N ALA A 454 -20.39 2.48 -8.38
CA ALA A 454 -19.19 2.96 -9.04
C ALA A 454 -18.65 1.90 -10.00
N ALA A 455 -18.06 2.34 -11.11
CA ALA A 455 -17.38 1.43 -12.02
C ALA A 455 -16.14 2.10 -12.60
N SER A 456 -15.17 1.28 -12.98
CA SER A 456 -13.96 1.69 -13.68
C SER A 456 -13.57 0.67 -14.73
N LEU A 457 -13.00 1.15 -15.81
CA LEU A 457 -12.44 0.33 -16.88
C LEU A 457 -11.17 1.02 -17.39
N GLN A 458 -10.11 0.25 -17.51
CA GLN A 458 -8.82 0.69 -18.01
C GLN A 458 -8.33 -0.25 -19.11
N TYR A 459 -7.87 0.35 -20.20
CA TYR A 459 -7.08 -0.28 -21.23
C TYR A 459 -5.62 0.18 -21.13
N ALA A 460 -4.67 -0.75 -21.02
CA ALA A 460 -3.24 -0.47 -20.94
C ALA A 460 -2.46 -1.34 -21.92
N SER A 461 -1.94 -0.71 -22.98
CA SER A 461 -1.01 -1.29 -23.95
C SER A 461 0.35 -0.57 -23.88
N ARG A 462 1.31 -1.02 -24.67
CA ARG A 462 2.62 -0.36 -24.78
C ARG A 462 2.52 1.13 -25.15
N LYS A 463 1.58 1.51 -26.02
CA LYS A 463 1.47 2.90 -26.53
C LYS A 463 0.32 3.69 -25.94
N TRP A 464 -0.73 3.04 -25.48
CA TRP A 464 -1.96 3.70 -25.04
C TRP A 464 -2.33 3.27 -23.64
N THR A 465 -2.69 4.24 -22.83
CA THR A 465 -3.40 4.01 -21.57
C THR A 465 -4.66 4.86 -21.58
N VAL A 466 -5.82 4.22 -21.50
CA VAL A 466 -7.12 4.89 -21.50
C VAL A 466 -7.91 4.37 -20.32
N GLY A 467 -8.46 5.26 -19.51
CA GLY A 467 -9.24 4.90 -18.34
C GLY A 467 -10.50 5.74 -18.24
N TRP A 468 -11.53 5.12 -17.71
CA TRP A 468 -12.78 5.76 -17.31
C TRP A 468 -13.21 5.21 -15.97
N GLN A 469 -13.80 6.06 -15.13
CA GLN A 469 -14.39 5.71 -13.87
C GLN A 469 -15.58 6.63 -13.60
N HIS A 470 -16.66 6.06 -13.05
CA HIS A 470 -17.71 6.84 -12.42
C HIS A 470 -17.92 6.42 -10.97
N GLU A 471 -18.42 7.35 -10.18
CA GLU A 471 -18.79 7.13 -8.78
C GLU A 471 -20.08 7.89 -8.50
N TYR A 472 -21.13 7.21 -8.02
CA TYR A 472 -22.32 7.80 -7.44
C TYR A 472 -22.35 7.45 -5.96
N VAL A 473 -22.42 8.47 -5.10
CA VAL A 473 -22.57 8.29 -3.65
C VAL A 473 -23.82 9.01 -3.20
N GLY A 474 -24.80 8.25 -2.71
CA GLY A 474 -26.07 8.79 -2.21
C GLY A 474 -25.89 9.72 -1.01
N LYS A 475 -26.80 10.69 -0.87
CA LYS A 475 -26.78 11.70 0.20
C LYS A 475 -26.76 11.11 1.61
N ASN A 476 -27.50 10.03 1.82
CA ASN A 476 -27.67 9.39 3.12
C ASN A 476 -26.80 8.14 3.29
N TYR A 477 -25.92 7.85 2.33
CA TYR A 477 -24.98 6.74 2.47
C TYR A 477 -24.05 6.99 3.66
N SER A 478 -23.87 6.00 4.51
CA SER A 478 -23.00 6.11 5.69
C SER A 478 -22.20 4.82 5.93
N ALA A 479 -20.89 5.00 6.10
CA ALA A 479 -19.96 3.95 6.51
C ALA A 479 -19.19 4.42 7.74
N GLU A 480 -19.71 4.18 8.94
CA GLU A 480 -19.10 4.65 10.19
C GLU A 480 -17.79 3.94 10.54
N VAL A 481 -17.60 2.74 9.99
CA VAL A 481 -16.36 1.96 10.05
C VAL A 481 -15.52 2.16 8.77
N GLY A 482 -15.91 3.08 7.89
CA GLY A 482 -15.32 3.28 6.57
C GLY A 482 -14.59 4.61 6.40
N PHE A 483 -14.26 4.90 5.14
CA PHE A 483 -13.68 6.15 4.67
C PHE A 483 -14.43 6.62 3.42
N VAL A 484 -15.32 7.60 3.61
CA VAL A 484 -16.20 8.17 2.57
C VAL A 484 -16.31 9.68 2.81
N PRO A 485 -15.26 10.45 2.49
CA PRO A 485 -15.15 11.87 2.88
C PRO A 485 -16.22 12.77 2.24
N ARG A 486 -16.75 12.39 1.07
CA ARG A 486 -17.76 13.14 0.33
C ARG A 486 -19.00 12.27 0.09
N ARG A 487 -20.18 12.89 0.14
CA ARG A 487 -21.49 12.29 -0.14
C ARG A 487 -22.30 13.19 -1.08
N ASP A 488 -23.41 12.68 -1.59
CA ASP A 488 -24.34 13.42 -2.46
C ASP A 488 -23.68 13.92 -3.76
N TYR A 489 -23.00 13.03 -4.48
CA TYR A 489 -22.33 13.37 -5.74
C TYR A 489 -22.40 12.26 -6.79
N LEU A 490 -22.32 12.66 -8.05
CA LEU A 490 -21.88 11.84 -9.18
C LEU A 490 -20.53 12.36 -9.63
N LYS A 491 -19.55 11.48 -9.84
CA LYS A 491 -18.23 11.81 -10.36
C LYS A 491 -17.98 11.05 -11.64
N ILE A 492 -17.35 11.71 -12.60
CA ILE A 492 -16.79 11.09 -13.80
C ILE A 492 -15.31 11.43 -13.83
N ASN A 493 -14.46 10.41 -13.80
CA ASN A 493 -13.02 10.54 -13.99
C ASN A 493 -12.62 9.80 -15.26
N SER A 494 -11.89 10.46 -16.14
CA SER A 494 -11.38 9.87 -17.36
C SER A 494 -9.97 10.33 -17.64
N TYR A 495 -9.20 9.49 -18.30
CA TYR A 495 -7.89 9.88 -18.79
C TYR A 495 -7.50 9.09 -20.03
N ALA A 496 -6.67 9.70 -20.86
CA ALA A 496 -6.08 9.05 -22.02
C ALA A 496 -4.66 9.55 -22.20
N GLY A 497 -3.72 8.63 -22.39
CA GLY A 497 -2.31 8.92 -22.59
C GLY A 497 -1.74 8.10 -23.73
N ARG A 498 -0.80 8.71 -24.47
CA ARG A 498 -0.06 8.05 -25.54
C ARG A 498 1.43 8.19 -25.32
N LEU A 499 2.16 7.07 -25.35
CA LEU A 499 3.61 7.06 -25.30
C LEU A 499 4.23 6.84 -26.69
N PHE A 500 5.26 7.62 -26.97
CA PHE A 500 6.19 7.48 -28.08
C PHE A 500 7.51 6.93 -27.54
N PHE A 501 8.19 6.10 -28.34
CA PHE A 501 9.44 5.44 -27.97
C PHE A 501 10.53 5.77 -28.99
N PRO A 502 11.35 6.80 -28.74
CA PRO A 502 12.47 7.15 -29.62
C PRO A 502 13.47 6.00 -29.76
N LYS A 503 13.94 5.75 -30.99
CA LYS A 503 14.90 4.67 -31.27
C LYS A 503 16.32 5.00 -30.75
N LYS A 504 16.71 6.29 -30.80
CA LYS A 504 18.04 6.79 -30.40
C LYS A 504 17.91 7.99 -29.43
N GLY A 505 19.00 8.36 -28.78
CA GLY A 505 19.06 9.53 -27.88
C GLY A 505 18.96 9.18 -26.39
N LYS A 506 18.69 10.18 -25.54
CA LYS A 506 18.64 10.02 -24.07
C LYS A 506 17.25 9.66 -23.54
N VAL A 507 16.21 9.77 -24.36
CA VAL A 507 14.82 9.51 -23.99
C VAL A 507 14.46 8.04 -24.22
N VAL A 508 13.78 7.42 -23.26
CA VAL A 508 13.18 6.07 -23.37
C VAL A 508 11.78 6.15 -23.92
N SER A 509 10.98 7.05 -23.34
CA SER A 509 9.61 7.30 -23.76
C SER A 509 9.19 8.72 -23.42
N HIS A 510 8.23 9.25 -24.17
CA HIS A 510 7.61 10.53 -23.87
C HIS A 510 6.20 10.57 -24.45
N GLY A 511 5.37 11.49 -23.99
CA GLY A 511 4.11 11.77 -24.66
C GLY A 511 3.05 12.41 -23.79
N PRO A 512 1.93 12.81 -24.41
CA PRO A 512 0.86 13.53 -23.74
C PRO A 512 -0.07 12.58 -22.97
N ARG A 513 -0.68 13.12 -21.94
CA ARG A 513 -1.86 12.57 -21.25
C ARG A 513 -2.83 13.68 -20.92
N ILE A 514 -4.10 13.41 -21.11
CA ILE A 514 -5.19 14.23 -20.63
C ILE A 514 -5.86 13.47 -19.49
N SER A 515 -6.22 14.17 -18.43
CA SER A 515 -6.97 13.63 -17.30
C SER A 515 -8.05 14.62 -16.90
N SER A 516 -9.26 14.16 -16.65
CA SER A 516 -10.40 14.98 -16.29
C SER A 516 -11.16 14.33 -15.16
N ALA A 517 -11.47 15.09 -14.11
CA ALA A 517 -12.34 14.67 -13.03
C ALA A 517 -13.45 15.70 -12.86
N PHE A 518 -14.69 15.31 -13.07
CA PHE A 518 -15.87 16.13 -12.86
C PHE A 518 -16.67 15.59 -11.68
N TYR A 519 -17.14 16.48 -10.81
CA TYR A 519 -18.11 16.21 -9.76
C TYR A 519 -19.39 16.98 -10.04
N PHE A 520 -20.52 16.29 -9.91
CA PHE A 520 -21.86 16.80 -10.10
C PHE A 520 -22.66 16.57 -8.83
N LYS A 521 -23.54 17.50 -8.50
CA LYS A 521 -24.60 17.26 -7.51
C LYS A 521 -25.80 16.61 -8.21
N PRO A 522 -26.33 15.46 -7.76
CA PRO A 522 -27.52 14.85 -8.35
C PRO A 522 -28.70 15.83 -8.38
N GLY A 523 -29.36 15.99 -9.53
CA GLY A 523 -30.43 16.98 -9.74
C GLY A 523 -29.96 18.44 -9.81
N GLY A 524 -28.64 18.68 -9.75
CA GLY A 524 -28.01 19.97 -9.94
C GLY A 524 -26.98 19.94 -11.08
N GLY A 525 -26.06 20.89 -11.06
CA GLY A 525 -24.99 21.01 -12.05
C GLY A 525 -23.65 20.47 -11.57
N VAL A 526 -22.61 20.77 -12.35
CA VAL A 526 -21.21 20.58 -11.97
C VAL A 526 -20.93 21.37 -10.70
N THR A 527 -20.32 20.73 -9.72
CA THR A 527 -19.82 21.39 -8.51
C THR A 527 -18.32 21.53 -8.53
N ASP A 528 -17.60 20.61 -9.18
CA ASP A 528 -16.16 20.69 -9.25
C ASP A 528 -15.67 20.08 -10.55
N PHE A 529 -14.59 20.63 -11.11
CA PHE A 529 -13.77 19.88 -12.04
C PHE A 529 -12.30 20.18 -11.87
N GLU A 530 -11.48 19.21 -12.26
CA GLU A 530 -10.04 19.34 -12.37
C GLU A 530 -9.60 18.64 -13.67
N ASN A 531 -9.08 19.43 -14.60
CA ASN A 531 -8.64 18.96 -15.91
C ASN A 531 -7.14 19.20 -16.06
N PHE A 532 -6.38 18.15 -16.35
CA PHE A 532 -4.96 18.20 -16.60
C PHE A 532 -4.62 17.87 -18.05
N MET A 533 -3.68 18.61 -18.61
CA MET A 533 -2.87 18.18 -19.76
C MET A 533 -1.43 18.03 -19.28
N ILE A 534 -0.87 16.84 -19.44
CA ILE A 534 0.44 16.46 -18.93
C ILE A 534 1.29 15.99 -20.11
N TYR A 535 2.57 16.37 -20.15
CA TYR A 535 3.54 15.80 -21.06
C TYR A 535 4.67 15.15 -20.26
N PHE A 536 4.82 13.83 -20.39
CA PHE A 536 5.85 13.05 -19.70
C PHE A 536 7.08 12.88 -20.58
N ILE A 537 8.27 12.89 -19.97
CA ILE A 537 9.53 12.52 -20.58
C ILE A 537 10.30 11.62 -19.62
N ASN A 538 10.54 10.37 -20.01
CA ASN A 538 11.33 9.41 -19.26
C ASN A 538 12.70 9.24 -19.93
N PHE A 539 13.76 9.38 -19.15
CA PHE A 539 15.13 9.28 -19.64
C PHE A 539 15.73 7.89 -19.39
N ARG A 540 16.79 7.57 -20.14
CA ARG A 540 17.49 6.27 -20.07
C ARG A 540 18.22 6.04 -18.77
N ASP A 541 18.55 7.10 -18.05
CA ASP A 541 19.14 7.02 -16.71
C ASP A 541 18.07 6.93 -15.59
N GLN A 542 16.79 6.76 -15.94
CA GLN A 542 15.64 6.69 -15.03
C GLN A 542 15.27 8.02 -14.36
N SER A 543 15.90 9.14 -14.71
CA SER A 543 15.31 10.45 -14.42
C SER A 543 14.03 10.66 -15.24
N TYR A 544 13.15 11.54 -14.78
CA TYR A 544 11.96 11.93 -15.54
C TYR A 544 11.63 13.41 -15.35
N PHE A 545 10.95 13.96 -16.35
CA PHE A 545 10.43 15.32 -16.35
C PHE A 545 8.99 15.31 -16.84
N ASN A 546 8.11 15.94 -16.07
CA ASN A 546 6.71 16.14 -16.43
C ASN A 546 6.40 17.63 -16.43
N PHE A 547 5.77 18.11 -17.49
CA PHE A 547 5.13 19.43 -17.49
C PHE A 547 3.63 19.24 -17.52
N TRP A 548 2.90 20.03 -16.75
CA TRP A 548 1.45 19.95 -16.74
C TRP A 548 0.81 21.33 -16.64
N VAL A 549 -0.37 21.44 -17.24
CA VAL A 549 -1.29 22.55 -17.05
C VAL A 549 -2.61 22.00 -16.53
N ALA A 550 -3.27 22.78 -15.68
CA ALA A 550 -4.52 22.44 -15.03
C ALA A 550 -5.56 23.54 -15.25
N ASP A 551 -6.81 23.11 -15.36
CA ASP A 551 -8.00 23.96 -15.37
C ASP A 551 -8.97 23.44 -14.31
N ASP A 552 -9.25 24.27 -13.32
CA ASP A 552 -9.95 23.90 -12.09
C ASP A 552 -11.18 24.77 -11.86
N TYR A 553 -12.23 24.13 -11.36
CA TYR A 553 -13.45 24.80 -10.91
C TYR A 553 -13.94 24.17 -9.61
N VAL A 554 -14.41 25.01 -8.68
CA VAL A 554 -15.01 24.57 -7.43
C VAL A 554 -16.18 25.49 -7.07
N LYS A 555 -17.36 24.88 -6.86
CA LYS A 555 -18.53 25.47 -6.21
C LYS A 555 -18.61 24.95 -4.78
N LEU A 556 -18.61 25.87 -3.81
CA LEU A 556 -18.62 25.50 -2.40
C LEU A 556 -20.03 25.06 -1.96
N LEU A 557 -20.15 23.82 -1.50
CA LEU A 557 -21.42 23.30 -0.96
C LEU A 557 -21.60 23.58 0.54
N GLN A 558 -20.51 23.97 1.21
CA GLN A 558 -20.45 24.37 2.61
C GLN A 558 -19.41 25.48 2.76
N PRO A 559 -19.49 26.32 3.80
CA PRO A 559 -18.43 27.29 4.09
C PRO A 559 -17.06 26.60 4.23
N PHE A 560 -16.01 27.23 3.71
CA PHE A 560 -14.66 26.65 3.69
C PHE A 560 -13.58 27.70 3.90
N ASP A 561 -12.64 27.44 4.82
CA ASP A 561 -11.39 28.20 4.92
C ASP A 561 -10.39 27.65 3.90
N PRO A 562 -10.11 28.39 2.79
CA PRO A 562 -9.19 27.93 1.74
C PRO A 562 -7.75 27.80 2.25
N THR A 563 -7.38 28.41 3.37
CA THR A 563 -6.05 28.28 3.96
C THR A 563 -5.98 27.15 4.98
N ASN A 564 -7.14 26.70 5.48
CA ASN A 564 -7.30 25.76 6.60
C ASN A 564 -6.35 26.09 7.77
N ALA A 565 -6.20 27.39 8.04
CA ALA A 565 -5.31 27.95 9.06
C ALA A 565 -6.08 28.62 10.21
N GLY A 566 -7.41 28.43 10.23
CA GLY A 566 -8.32 29.07 11.18
C GLY A 566 -8.64 30.52 10.82
N LYS A 567 -8.60 30.83 9.52
CA LYS A 567 -9.01 32.13 8.97
C LYS A 567 -10.50 32.10 8.61
N ASP A 568 -10.97 33.22 8.06
CA ASP A 568 -12.36 33.39 7.64
C ASP A 568 -12.76 32.39 6.55
N THR A 569 -14.06 32.14 6.40
CA THR A 569 -14.56 31.14 5.46
C THR A 569 -15.17 31.77 4.21
N LEU A 570 -14.91 31.18 3.05
CA LEU A 570 -15.66 31.47 1.84
C LEU A 570 -17.08 30.91 1.99
N ALA A 571 -18.07 31.71 1.62
CA ALA A 571 -19.47 31.35 1.78
C ALA A 571 -19.89 30.16 0.88
N ARG A 572 -20.86 29.38 1.38
CA ARG A 572 -21.57 28.38 0.58
C ARG A 572 -22.20 29.02 -0.66
N GLY A 573 -22.13 28.31 -1.79
CA GLY A 573 -22.71 28.71 -3.07
C GLY A 573 -21.76 29.51 -3.96
N THR A 574 -20.65 30.01 -3.42
CA THR A 574 -19.63 30.72 -4.20
C THR A 574 -18.94 29.77 -5.18
N GLU A 575 -18.56 30.32 -6.34
CA GLU A 575 -17.95 29.60 -7.45
C GLU A 575 -16.57 30.18 -7.73
N HIS A 576 -15.61 29.30 -7.95
CA HIS A 576 -14.20 29.64 -8.07
C HIS A 576 -13.60 28.89 -9.25
N TYR A 577 -12.91 29.61 -10.13
CA TYR A 577 -12.32 29.07 -11.33
C TYR A 577 -10.89 29.58 -11.46
N TRP A 578 -9.95 28.70 -11.80
CA TRP A 578 -8.56 29.09 -12.00
C TRP A 578 -7.81 28.13 -12.90
N LYS A 579 -6.72 28.64 -13.47
CA LYS A 579 -5.72 27.84 -14.19
C LYS A 579 -4.44 27.76 -13.40
N ALA A 580 -3.75 26.65 -13.55
CA ALA A 580 -2.43 26.45 -12.97
C ALA A 580 -1.51 25.70 -13.93
N PHE A 581 -0.22 25.76 -13.66
CA PHE A 581 0.76 24.93 -14.33
C PHE A 581 1.80 24.48 -13.33
N GLY A 582 2.57 23.46 -13.70
CA GLY A 582 3.63 22.95 -12.87
C GLY A 582 4.62 22.10 -13.62
N VAL A 583 5.75 21.89 -12.95
CA VAL A 583 6.77 20.95 -13.39
C VAL A 583 7.01 19.93 -12.31
N GLU A 584 7.31 18.72 -12.73
CA GLU A 584 7.83 17.67 -11.87
C GLU A 584 9.14 17.19 -12.48
N TYR A 585 10.19 17.12 -11.67
CA TYR A 585 11.45 16.52 -12.08
C TYR A 585 11.96 15.64 -10.95
N ALA A 586 12.36 14.41 -11.30
CA ALA A 586 13.12 13.55 -10.39
C ALA A 586 14.47 13.24 -11.01
N SER A 587 15.52 13.49 -10.22
CA SER A 587 16.88 13.15 -10.59
C SER A 587 17.08 11.64 -10.73
N ARG A 588 18.14 11.27 -11.45
CA ARG A 588 18.52 9.87 -11.68
C ARG A 588 18.88 9.16 -10.35
N PRO A 589 18.33 7.96 -10.06
CA PRO A 589 18.52 7.26 -8.80
C PRO A 589 19.92 6.64 -8.62
N GLN A 590 20.81 6.73 -9.61
CA GLN A 590 22.21 6.23 -9.54
C GLN A 590 23.12 7.14 -8.69
N GLN A 591 22.70 8.36 -8.40
CA GLN A 591 23.53 9.32 -7.66
C GLN A 591 23.39 9.12 -6.15
N ARG A 592 24.43 9.47 -5.38
CA ARG A 592 24.33 9.50 -3.90
C ARG A 592 23.43 10.61 -3.41
N PHE A 593 23.50 11.76 -4.10
CA PHE A 593 22.57 12.85 -3.91
C PHE A 593 21.45 12.73 -4.93
N THR A 594 20.23 12.62 -4.43
CA THR A 594 19.00 12.56 -5.23
C THR A 594 18.12 13.71 -4.82
N TYR A 595 17.37 14.24 -5.78
CA TYR A 595 16.40 15.29 -5.55
C TYR A 595 15.19 15.10 -6.46
N SER A 596 14.03 15.49 -5.95
CA SER A 596 12.83 15.69 -6.74
C SER A 596 12.23 17.05 -6.41
N ILE A 597 11.61 17.66 -7.41
CA ILE A 597 10.87 18.90 -7.27
C ILE A 597 9.52 18.72 -7.95
N PHE A 598 8.47 19.14 -7.27
CA PHE A 598 7.12 19.27 -7.83
C PHE A 598 6.61 20.67 -7.53
N THR A 599 6.16 21.39 -8.56
CA THR A 599 5.66 22.75 -8.40
C THR A 599 4.25 22.90 -8.89
N ARG A 600 3.54 23.90 -8.36
CA ARG A 600 2.27 24.37 -8.88
C ARG A 600 2.22 25.89 -8.75
N PHE A 601 1.94 26.57 -9.86
CA PHE A 601 1.80 28.02 -9.91
C PHE A 601 0.51 28.37 -10.65
N GLY A 602 -0.29 29.29 -10.11
CA GLY A 602 -1.50 29.73 -10.78
C GLY A 602 -2.50 30.41 -9.85
N GLY A 603 -3.75 30.47 -10.30
CA GLY A 603 -4.84 31.01 -9.51
C GLY A 603 -5.26 30.09 -8.37
N TYR A 604 -6.10 30.63 -7.50
CA TYR A 604 -6.65 29.98 -6.32
C TYR A 604 -8.04 30.52 -6.01
N TYR A 605 -8.65 30.05 -4.92
CA TYR A 605 -9.96 30.51 -4.48
C TYR A 605 -10.05 32.04 -4.37
N GLY A 606 -11.26 32.58 -4.58
CA GLY A 606 -11.58 33.99 -4.42
C GLY A 606 -10.83 34.92 -5.38
N GLY A 607 -10.36 34.42 -6.52
CA GLY A 607 -9.50 35.16 -7.43
C GLY A 607 -8.07 35.38 -6.92
N GLY A 608 -7.67 34.65 -5.87
CA GLY A 608 -6.31 34.68 -5.35
C GLY A 608 -5.32 33.88 -6.21
N THR A 609 -4.09 33.74 -5.70
CA THR A 609 -3.03 32.95 -6.33
C THR A 609 -2.41 31.96 -5.34
N ARG A 610 -1.88 30.86 -5.88
CA ARG A 610 -1.14 29.87 -5.11
C ARG A 610 0.14 29.48 -5.84
N SER A 611 1.25 29.64 -5.13
CA SER A 611 2.55 29.11 -5.52
C SER A 611 2.94 28.01 -4.54
N ASN A 612 3.05 26.78 -5.01
CA ASN A 612 3.44 25.63 -4.23
C ASN A 612 4.72 25.02 -4.79
N VAL A 613 5.64 24.71 -3.87
CA VAL A 613 6.92 24.06 -4.17
C VAL A 613 7.09 22.92 -3.19
N ASN A 614 7.16 21.69 -3.72
CA ASN A 614 7.53 20.49 -3.01
C ASN A 614 8.94 20.09 -3.41
N ILE A 615 9.80 19.85 -2.44
CA ILE A 615 11.17 19.40 -2.66
C ILE A 615 11.40 18.16 -1.80
N GLU A 616 11.91 17.10 -2.40
CA GLU A 616 12.52 16.00 -1.66
C GLU A 616 14.00 15.95 -1.99
N LEU A 617 14.85 16.02 -0.98
CA LEU A 617 16.28 15.79 -1.10
C LEU A 617 16.63 14.50 -0.38
N GLY A 618 17.55 13.73 -0.95
CA GLY A 618 18.07 12.51 -0.36
C GLY A 618 19.58 12.43 -0.54
N TYR A 619 20.31 12.15 0.53
CA TYR A 619 21.73 11.84 0.46
C TYR A 619 22.01 10.54 1.22
N ARG A 620 22.66 9.59 0.55
CA ARG A 620 23.04 8.30 1.13
C ARG A 620 24.54 8.16 1.33
N PHE A 621 24.93 7.89 2.56
CA PHE A 621 26.22 7.29 2.91
C PHE A 621 26.00 5.78 3.03
N GLN A 622 25.87 5.16 1.86
CA GLN A 622 25.44 3.77 1.74
C GLN A 622 26.37 2.76 2.45
N PRO A 623 25.82 1.69 3.04
CA PRO A 623 24.41 1.48 3.36
C PRO A 623 24.01 2.01 4.75
N PHE A 624 24.85 2.80 5.42
CA PHE A 624 24.74 3.06 6.87
C PHE A 624 23.91 4.28 7.23
N VAL A 625 23.99 5.37 6.47
CA VAL A 625 23.27 6.61 6.78
C VAL A 625 22.48 7.07 5.57
N ASN A 626 21.18 7.27 5.77
CA ASN A 626 20.31 7.92 4.80
C ASN A 626 19.77 9.22 5.40
N ILE A 627 20.02 10.33 4.72
CA ILE A 627 19.52 11.66 5.09
C ILE A 627 18.49 12.04 4.06
N ALA A 628 17.29 12.39 4.51
CA ALA A 628 16.22 12.88 3.65
C ALA A 628 15.69 14.21 4.18
N LEU A 629 15.29 15.10 3.28
CA LEU A 629 14.58 16.33 3.60
C LEU A 629 13.34 16.40 2.71
N SER A 630 12.17 16.43 3.32
CA SER A 630 10.91 16.72 2.63
C SER A 630 10.46 18.14 2.98
N THR A 631 10.20 18.97 1.98
CA THR A 631 9.73 20.35 2.15
C THR A 631 8.51 20.58 1.29
N ASN A 632 7.42 21.09 1.87
CA ASN A 632 6.25 21.59 1.18
C ASN A 632 6.04 23.05 1.59
N PHE A 633 6.15 23.94 0.62
CA PHE A 633 5.89 25.37 0.79
C PHE A 633 4.66 25.75 -0.03
N ASN A 634 3.71 26.46 0.58
CA ASN A 634 2.61 27.12 -0.12
C ASN A 634 2.63 28.61 0.21
N HIS A 635 2.78 29.45 -0.81
CA HIS A 635 2.48 30.86 -0.75
C HIS A 635 1.09 31.07 -1.34
N ILE A 636 0.15 31.51 -0.51
CA ILE A 636 -1.23 31.79 -0.89
C ILE A 636 -1.45 33.30 -0.72
N ASP A 637 -1.79 33.98 -1.80
CA ASP A 637 -2.17 35.39 -1.78
C ASP A 637 -3.65 35.51 -2.17
N MET A 638 -4.46 36.02 -1.25
CA MET A 638 -5.89 36.16 -1.42
C MET A 638 -6.34 37.58 -1.03
N PRO A 639 -7.43 38.08 -1.63
CA PRO A 639 -8.03 39.35 -1.21
C PRO A 639 -8.33 39.40 0.29
N ARG A 640 -8.50 40.60 0.84
CA ARG A 640 -8.96 40.75 2.23
C ARG A 640 -10.30 40.03 2.43
N PRO A 641 -10.54 39.36 3.58
CA PRO A 641 -9.74 39.41 4.81
C PRO A 641 -8.60 38.37 4.91
N TRP A 642 -8.43 37.46 3.93
CA TRP A 642 -7.43 36.38 4.04
C TRP A 642 -5.99 36.88 3.95
N GLY A 643 -5.71 37.78 2.99
CA GLY A 643 -4.37 38.30 2.73
C GLY A 643 -3.35 37.20 2.41
N ILE A 644 -2.08 37.48 2.70
CA ILE A 644 -0.98 36.54 2.44
C ILE A 644 -0.93 35.46 3.53
N THR A 645 -0.80 34.20 3.10
CA THR A 645 -0.62 33.04 3.97
C THR A 645 0.54 32.19 3.46
N ASN A 646 1.57 32.04 4.27
CA ASN A 646 2.72 31.19 3.99
C ASN A 646 2.63 29.93 4.82
N LEU A 647 2.50 28.77 4.18
CA LEU A 647 2.48 27.47 4.85
C LEU A 647 3.79 26.74 4.55
N TRP A 648 4.47 26.32 5.61
CA TRP A 648 5.72 25.60 5.59
C TRP A 648 5.55 24.28 6.35
N LEU A 649 5.84 23.20 5.65
CA LEU A 649 6.00 21.87 6.20
C LEU A 649 7.40 21.38 5.85
N VAL A 650 8.28 21.27 6.84
CA VAL A 650 9.69 20.89 6.65
C VAL A 650 9.99 19.69 7.54
N GLY A 651 10.43 18.59 6.93
CA GLY A 651 10.60 17.30 7.57
C GLY A 651 11.95 16.66 7.28
N PRO A 652 13.05 17.07 7.92
CA PRO A 652 14.31 16.34 7.86
C PRO A 652 14.20 15.00 8.60
N ARG A 653 14.83 13.99 8.00
CA ARG A 653 14.89 12.61 8.51
C ARG A 653 16.30 12.09 8.37
N ILE A 654 16.80 11.44 9.42
CA ILE A 654 18.05 10.70 9.41
C ILE A 654 17.74 9.26 9.82
N ASP A 655 18.08 8.32 8.96
CA ASP A 655 18.07 6.89 9.28
C ASP A 655 19.52 6.40 9.35
N LEU A 656 19.93 5.97 10.53
CA LEU A 656 21.20 5.29 10.80
C LEU A 656 20.93 3.79 10.95
N THR A 657 21.46 3.00 10.03
CA THR A 657 21.33 1.53 10.03
C THR A 657 22.69 0.91 10.28
N MET A 658 22.99 0.64 11.55
CA MET A 658 24.31 0.17 11.99
C MET A 658 24.53 -1.29 11.56
N THR A 659 23.49 -2.10 11.66
CA THR A 659 23.41 -3.48 11.17
C THR A 659 22.03 -3.74 10.59
N ASN A 660 21.77 -4.94 10.08
CA ASN A 660 20.41 -5.39 9.71
C ASN A 660 19.50 -5.68 10.94
N LYS A 661 20.00 -5.45 12.17
CA LYS A 661 19.26 -5.65 13.43
C LYS A 661 19.17 -4.39 14.30
N LEU A 662 19.97 -3.36 14.02
CA LEU A 662 20.12 -2.20 14.89
C LEU A 662 19.93 -0.91 14.10
N PHE A 663 18.85 -0.19 14.42
CA PHE A 663 18.42 0.99 13.69
C PHE A 663 18.19 2.17 14.63
N PHE A 664 18.55 3.35 14.17
CA PHE A 664 18.27 4.61 14.83
C PHE A 664 17.69 5.60 13.81
N THR A 665 16.42 5.94 13.97
CA THR A 665 15.72 6.92 13.11
C THR A 665 15.45 8.17 13.92
N THR A 666 15.80 9.34 13.37
CA THR A 666 15.37 10.63 13.88
C THR A 666 14.55 11.34 12.81
N PHE A 667 13.37 11.81 13.17
CA PHE A 667 12.47 12.57 12.31
C PHE A 667 12.03 13.83 13.03
N LEU A 668 12.35 14.99 12.46
CA LEU A 668 11.88 16.28 12.93
C LEU A 668 10.91 16.82 11.89
N GLN A 669 9.80 17.38 12.32
CA GLN A 669 8.81 17.98 11.44
C GLN A 669 8.34 19.32 11.98
N TYR A 670 8.56 20.37 11.21
CA TYR A 670 8.02 21.71 11.42
C TYR A 670 6.78 21.88 10.56
N ASN A 671 5.64 22.27 11.15
CA ASN A 671 4.39 22.52 10.45
C ASN A 671 3.68 23.76 11.00
N ASN A 672 3.74 24.87 10.29
CA ASN A 672 3.14 26.13 10.75
C ASN A 672 1.62 26.22 10.59
N GLN A 673 1.00 25.37 9.75
CA GLN A 673 -0.46 25.27 9.68
C GLN A 673 -1.02 24.70 10.99
N GLN A 674 -0.37 23.66 11.53
CA GLN A 674 -0.74 23.05 12.82
C GLN A 674 -0.07 23.70 14.04
N LYS A 675 0.76 24.73 13.82
CA LYS A 675 1.52 25.44 14.86
C LYS A 675 2.37 24.48 15.73
N ASN A 676 2.96 23.46 15.12
CA ASN A 676 3.64 22.38 15.83
C ASN A 676 5.05 22.12 15.27
N ILE A 677 5.97 21.79 16.16
CA ILE A 677 7.25 21.16 15.82
C ILE A 677 7.29 19.83 16.55
N ASN A 678 7.42 18.73 15.80
CA ASN A 678 7.50 17.39 16.36
C ASN A 678 8.90 16.82 16.11
N LEU A 679 9.59 16.41 17.19
CA LEU A 679 10.77 15.57 17.12
C LEU A 679 10.36 14.16 17.54
N ASN A 680 10.64 13.17 16.72
CA ASN A 680 10.49 11.76 17.03
C ASN A 680 11.83 11.04 16.78
N THR A 681 12.38 10.45 17.82
CA THR A 681 13.61 9.66 17.77
C THR A 681 13.27 8.23 18.18
N ARG A 682 13.68 7.27 17.37
CA ARG A 682 13.43 5.85 17.58
C ARG A 682 14.71 5.06 17.47
N PHE A 683 15.05 4.38 18.55
CA PHE A 683 15.97 3.27 18.55
C PHE A 683 15.18 1.97 18.41
N GLN A 684 15.64 1.08 17.52
CA GLN A 684 15.07 -0.24 17.31
C GLN A 684 16.19 -1.28 17.33
N TRP A 685 16.04 -2.28 18.20
CA TRP A 685 16.87 -3.47 18.20
C TRP A 685 16.03 -4.71 17.93
N ARG A 686 16.25 -5.29 16.74
CA ARG A 686 15.65 -6.56 16.31
C ARG A 686 16.55 -7.71 16.72
N TYR A 687 16.40 -8.18 17.96
CA TYR A 687 17.23 -9.24 18.52
C TYR A 687 16.89 -10.63 17.94
N ARG A 688 15.66 -10.83 17.45
CA ARG A 688 15.22 -12.02 16.71
C ARG A 688 14.26 -11.62 15.57
N PRO A 689 14.06 -12.45 14.53
CA PRO A 689 13.10 -12.16 13.46
C PRO A 689 11.72 -11.76 14.03
N ALA A 690 11.23 -10.59 13.61
CA ALA A 690 9.97 -9.99 14.07
C ALA A 690 9.80 -9.84 15.60
N SER A 691 10.91 -9.82 16.36
CA SER A 691 10.95 -9.54 17.79
C SER A 691 11.85 -8.34 18.04
N ASP A 692 11.26 -7.27 18.55
CA ASP A 692 11.84 -5.93 18.55
C ASP A 692 11.80 -5.32 19.95
N LEU A 693 12.88 -4.64 20.32
CA LEU A 693 12.92 -3.66 21.39
C LEU A 693 12.90 -2.27 20.78
N PHE A 694 11.97 -1.42 21.21
CA PHE A 694 11.89 -0.03 20.80
C PHE A 694 12.08 0.91 21.98
N ILE A 695 12.89 1.94 21.77
CA ILE A 695 12.94 3.12 22.63
C ILE A 695 12.56 4.31 21.76
N VAL A 696 11.45 4.96 22.09
CA VAL A 696 10.92 6.10 21.35
C VAL A 696 10.92 7.32 22.25
N TYR A 697 11.61 8.37 21.83
CA TYR A 697 11.53 9.69 22.42
C TYR A 697 10.75 10.62 21.49
N THR A 698 9.72 11.27 22.01
CA THR A 698 8.94 12.26 21.28
C THR A 698 8.92 13.57 22.03
N ASP A 699 9.20 14.67 21.34
CA ASP A 699 9.14 16.03 21.87
C ASP A 699 8.28 16.88 20.94
N ASN A 700 7.27 17.56 21.50
CA ASN A 700 6.39 18.44 20.76
C ASN A 700 6.53 19.86 21.27
N TYR A 701 6.72 20.82 20.37
CA TYR A 701 6.85 22.23 20.68
C TYR A 701 5.75 23.05 20.00
N LEU A 702 5.28 24.08 20.70
CA LEU A 702 4.59 25.21 20.09
C LEU A 702 5.61 26.07 19.35
N GLN A 703 5.21 26.66 18.23
CA GLN A 703 6.13 27.45 17.40
C GLN A 703 6.39 28.86 17.94
N SER A 704 5.38 29.51 18.51
CA SER A 704 5.48 30.88 19.01
C SER A 704 4.54 31.10 20.19
N PRO A 705 5.06 31.39 21.41
CA PRO A 705 6.48 31.29 21.77
C PRO A 705 6.98 29.84 21.64
N LEU A 706 8.25 29.66 21.30
CA LEU A 706 8.87 28.33 21.28
C LEU A 706 8.83 27.73 22.69
N SER A 707 7.92 26.81 22.91
CA SER A 707 7.71 26.22 24.23
C SER A 707 7.34 24.75 24.09
N VAL A 708 7.79 23.94 25.05
CA VAL A 708 7.51 22.51 25.07
C VAL A 708 6.02 22.33 25.37
N ARG A 709 5.33 21.56 24.54
CA ARG A 709 3.93 21.17 24.75
C ARG A 709 3.84 19.86 25.53
N ASN A 710 4.58 18.85 25.08
CA ASN A 710 4.72 17.58 25.77
C ASN A 710 6.01 16.86 25.38
N ARG A 711 6.45 15.99 26.29
CA ARG A 711 7.54 15.04 26.06
C ARG A 711 7.05 13.66 26.43
N ALA A 712 7.42 12.67 25.62
CA ALA A 712 7.13 11.28 25.90
C ALA A 712 8.37 10.42 25.68
N ILE A 713 8.60 9.49 26.61
CA ILE A 713 9.49 8.36 26.39
C ILE A 713 8.67 7.08 26.48
N VAL A 714 8.86 6.20 25.52
CA VAL A 714 8.16 4.91 25.44
C VAL A 714 9.20 3.81 25.23
N LEU A 715 9.13 2.80 26.09
CA LEU A 715 9.83 1.54 25.95
C LEU A 715 8.80 0.48 25.55
N LYS A 716 9.05 -0.22 24.45
CA LYS A 716 8.19 -1.31 24.00
C LYS A 716 9.04 -2.54 23.72
N PHE A 717 8.59 -3.67 24.23
CA PHE A 717 9.18 -4.97 23.98
C PHE A 717 8.14 -5.89 23.32
N THR A 718 8.54 -6.59 22.28
CA THR A 718 7.68 -7.56 21.58
C THR A 718 8.48 -8.80 21.26
N TYR A 719 7.95 -9.96 21.63
CA TYR A 719 8.59 -11.24 21.38
C TYR A 719 7.64 -12.12 20.57
N TRP A 720 8.14 -12.75 19.50
CA TRP A 720 7.34 -13.64 18.67
C TRP A 720 7.73 -15.11 18.90
N TRP A 721 6.95 -15.85 19.69
CA TRP A 721 7.10 -17.30 19.88
C TRP A 721 6.44 -18.04 18.72
N ASN A 722 7.14 -19.02 18.13
CA ASN A 722 6.55 -20.00 17.22
C ASN A 722 6.57 -21.34 17.95
N LEU A 723 5.40 -21.96 18.11
CA LEU A 723 5.22 -23.26 18.73
C LEU A 723 5.21 -24.38 17.69
#